data_AF-A0A835ZKQ1-F1
#
_entry.id   AF-A0A835ZKQ1-F1
#
_cell.length_a   1.000
_cell.length_b   1.000
_cell.length_c   1.000
_cell.angle_alpha   90.00
_cell.angle_beta   90.00
_cell.angle_gamma   90.00
#
_symmetry.space_group_name_H-M   'P 1'
#
loop_
_entity.id
_entity.type
_entity.pdbx_description
1 polymer ?
#
loop_
_entity_poly.entity_id
_entity_poly.type
_entity_poly.pdbx_seq_one_letter_code
_entity_poly.pdbx_strand_id
1 'polypeptide(L)'
;MEFWFETPFAGILGLNYPNISFTGAIPIFDTLKNQGAISEPVFAFYLSRTKRSVVMFHGVDKSYYQGVLNWVLLIHTGDWSVHMDPSFSGLNGKTRTFYVGNITIGTPPQEFQVVFDTGSAVLWVPSVFCNSSTCSTHVRFRHLESSTFRPTNKTFWINYGAGRIEGVVVRDTVRIGDLVSTDQPFGLSMAEYGLEGRRFDGILGLNYPRLLYCRPLPIFDKLKNQGAISEPVFAFYLSKDKQKGSVVMFGGVDHRYYKGELNWVPLVRVGDWTIHVDRITMKREVIACSDGCRALVDTGSSHIQGPGRLVDNIQKLIGAKPQGSKHYVSCSVVNTLPSIIFTIKGINYPVPAQAYILKHYVSCSAVNILSSIILTINSISYPGPAHAYILKLVYLGNITIGTPPQEFQVVFDTGSSDLWVPSDLCTSPARSTKIMFRHLQSSTFRPTNKTFRIAYETGRMKGVVARDTVRIGNLVSTDQPFGLSMAEYGFGHWRFDGVLGLNYPNLSRSGAIPIFDKLKNEGAISEPVFAFYLSKDKQEGSVVMFGGVDHSYYKGELNWVPLIRAGDWSVHMDRIIMKKEVIACSDGCSALVDTGTSLIQGPGRLVNKIHTLIGAKLWRSQRYVSCSVVNTLPSIIFTINGINYPVPAQAYILK
;
A
#
# COMPACT_ATOMS: atom_id res chain seq x y z
N MET A 1 -35.77 3.97 25.06
CA MET A 1 -35.52 2.65 24.48
C MET A 1 -34.04 2.61 24.08
N GLU A 2 -33.13 2.88 25.02
CA GLU A 2 -32.62 1.95 26.06
C GLU A 2 -31.40 1.20 25.49
N PHE A 3 -30.14 1.60 25.68
CA PHE A 3 -29.36 2.18 26.81
C PHE A 3 -28.98 1.20 27.94
N TRP A 4 -27.66 1.05 28.13
CA TRP A 4 -26.88 0.93 29.39
C TRP A 4 -25.46 1.48 29.07
N PHE A 5 -25.08 2.72 29.45
CA PHE A 5 -24.54 3.24 30.74
C PHE A 5 -23.18 2.61 31.13
N GLU A 6 -22.04 3.31 31.07
CA GLU A 6 -21.48 4.44 31.89
C GLU A 6 -20.92 4.03 33.27
N THR A 7 -19.57 4.08 33.40
CA THR A 7 -18.66 4.63 34.46
C THR A 7 -19.09 4.71 35.96
N PRO A 8 -18.21 5.10 36.93
CA PRO A 8 -16.75 4.97 37.11
C PRO A 8 -16.36 4.30 38.46
N PHE A 9 -15.06 4.13 38.76
CA PHE A 9 -14.58 4.25 40.16
C PHE A 9 -13.14 4.79 40.21
N ALA A 10 -12.87 5.66 41.19
CA ALA A 10 -11.58 6.31 41.40
C ALA A 10 -10.82 5.69 42.59
N GLY A 11 -9.49 5.80 42.57
CA GLY A 11 -8.63 5.52 43.72
C GLY A 11 -7.51 6.56 43.80
N ILE A 12 -7.55 7.42 44.83
CA ILE A 12 -6.56 8.45 45.12
C ILE A 12 -5.86 8.09 46.43
N LEU A 13 -4.52 8.23 46.47
CA LEU A 13 -3.63 8.42 47.64
C LEU A 13 -2.19 8.57 47.09
N GLY A 14 -1.32 9.51 47.48
CA GLY A 14 -1.49 10.70 48.33
C GLY A 14 -0.15 11.15 48.95
N LEU A 15 0.10 12.48 49.02
CA LEU A 15 1.11 13.18 49.86
C LEU A 15 2.61 13.09 49.41
N ASN A 16 3.49 14.11 49.59
CA ASN A 16 3.36 15.46 50.19
C ASN A 16 4.38 16.51 49.65
N TYR A 17 4.11 17.81 49.89
CA TYR A 17 4.90 19.05 49.57
C TYR A 17 5.99 19.38 50.66
N PRO A 18 6.76 20.52 50.70
CA PRO A 18 6.67 21.87 50.07
C PRO A 18 7.98 22.43 49.44
N ASN A 19 8.12 23.63 48.80
CA ASN A 19 7.76 25.05 49.08
C ASN A 19 7.57 25.86 47.76
N ILE A 20 6.51 26.67 47.51
CA ILE A 20 6.24 28.11 47.88
C ILE A 20 7.07 29.12 47.01
N SER A 21 6.55 30.18 46.36
CA SER A 21 5.22 30.88 46.38
C SER A 21 4.82 31.63 45.07
N PHE A 22 3.49 31.66 44.79
CA PHE A 22 2.57 32.72 44.27
C PHE A 22 3.11 34.01 43.57
N THR A 23 2.42 34.66 42.63
CA THR A 23 0.96 34.91 42.38
C THR A 23 0.58 34.75 40.89
N GLY A 24 -0.67 34.71 40.38
CA GLY A 24 -2.02 35.07 40.82
C GLY A 24 -3.02 34.79 39.66
N ALA A 25 -4.34 34.95 39.84
CA ALA A 25 -5.35 34.27 39.01
C ALA A 25 -5.83 34.99 37.71
N ILE A 26 -6.26 34.13 36.77
CA ILE A 26 -7.11 34.27 35.55
C ILE A 26 -8.33 35.23 35.76
N PRO A 27 -8.91 35.93 34.73
CA PRO A 27 -8.84 35.70 33.26
C PRO A 27 -8.55 36.92 32.35
N ILE A 28 -7.84 36.68 31.23
CA ILE A 28 -7.96 37.47 29.97
C ILE A 28 -8.77 36.70 28.90
N PHE A 29 -9.53 35.68 29.32
CA PHE A 29 -10.31 34.82 28.43
C PHE A 29 -11.58 35.48 27.85
N ASP A 30 -12.10 36.54 28.50
CA ASP A 30 -13.29 37.26 28.02
C ASP A 30 -12.97 38.56 27.25
N THR A 31 -11.75 39.11 27.37
CA THR A 31 -11.36 40.32 26.63
C THR A 31 -10.94 40.02 25.19
N LEU A 32 -10.29 38.86 24.95
CA LEU A 32 -9.85 38.45 23.60
C LEU A 32 -10.99 37.89 22.72
N LYS A 33 -12.18 37.67 23.28
CA LYS A 33 -13.37 37.24 22.54
C LYS A 33 -14.13 38.39 21.87
N ASN A 34 -13.88 39.64 22.30
CA ASN A 34 -14.66 40.82 21.92
C ASN A 34 -13.91 41.86 21.04
N GLN A 35 -12.76 41.52 20.46
CA GLN A 35 -12.04 42.41 19.51
C GLN A 35 -11.95 41.91 18.05
N GLY A 36 -12.64 40.81 17.70
CA GLY A 36 -12.96 40.50 16.29
C GLY A 36 -11.79 40.24 15.34
N ALA A 37 -10.59 39.92 15.84
CA ALA A 37 -9.37 39.75 15.03
C ALA A 37 -8.95 38.27 14.88
N ILE A 38 -9.82 37.44 14.29
CA ILE A 38 -9.38 36.16 13.70
C ILE A 38 -9.01 36.44 12.24
N SER A 39 -7.71 36.42 11.93
CA SER A 39 -7.20 36.45 10.55
C SER A 39 -6.44 35.15 10.24
N GLU A 40 -6.87 34.48 9.17
CA GLU A 40 -6.35 33.20 8.66
C GLU A 40 -4.89 33.29 8.13
N PRO A 41 -4.21 32.17 7.79
CA PRO A 41 -4.16 30.84 8.42
C PRO A 41 -2.71 30.29 8.63
N VAL A 42 -2.54 29.20 9.39
CA VAL A 42 -1.24 28.52 9.64
C VAL A 42 -1.37 27.00 9.41
N PHE A 43 -0.31 26.32 8.96
CA PHE A 43 -0.35 24.94 8.40
C PHE A 43 1.11 24.38 8.44
N ALA A 44 1.41 23.32 9.24
CA ALA A 44 2.79 22.90 9.64
C ALA A 44 3.10 21.37 9.59
N PHE A 45 4.36 20.98 9.25
CA PHE A 45 4.76 19.66 8.73
C PHE A 45 5.49 18.72 9.72
N TYR A 46 5.01 17.49 9.97
CA TYR A 46 5.85 16.44 10.60
C TYR A 46 5.48 14.95 10.39
N LEU A 47 6.46 14.08 10.06
CA LEU A 47 6.25 12.62 9.97
C LEU A 47 7.24 11.83 10.84
N SER A 48 6.68 11.05 11.78
CA SER A 48 7.41 10.07 12.59
C SER A 48 6.91 8.65 12.35
N ARG A 49 7.82 7.67 12.51
CA ARG A 49 7.56 6.24 12.30
C ARG A 49 7.04 5.50 13.53
N THR A 50 7.05 6.10 14.72
CA THR A 50 6.84 5.42 16.01
C THR A 50 5.42 5.57 16.58
N LYS A 51 4.40 5.22 15.78
CA LYS A 51 2.95 5.25 16.14
C LYS A 51 2.31 6.63 16.44
N ARG A 52 2.95 7.75 16.12
CA ARG A 52 2.32 9.09 16.07
C ARG A 52 2.85 9.85 14.83
N SER A 53 2.00 10.55 14.08
CA SER A 53 2.41 11.25 12.81
C SER A 53 1.58 12.53 12.52
N VAL A 54 1.95 13.28 11.46
CA VAL A 54 1.16 14.16 10.52
C VAL A 54 1.47 15.68 10.43
N VAL A 55 1.06 16.30 9.30
CA VAL A 55 1.82 17.19 8.38
C VAL A 55 0.96 18.21 7.61
N MET A 56 1.53 19.39 7.26
CA MET A 56 1.03 20.34 6.24
C MET A 56 2.01 21.56 5.97
N PHE A 57 2.12 22.15 4.75
CA PHE A 57 2.94 23.34 4.32
C PHE A 57 2.28 24.77 4.22
N HIS A 58 2.79 25.87 4.81
CA HIS A 58 2.33 27.24 4.45
C HIS A 58 3.40 28.34 4.53
N GLY A 59 3.20 29.40 3.72
CA GLY A 59 3.82 30.71 3.95
C GLY A 59 3.15 31.85 3.16
N VAL A 60 2.78 32.91 3.89
CA VAL A 60 2.95 34.34 3.53
C VAL A 60 3.39 35.08 4.81
N ASP A 61 3.92 36.30 4.70
CA ASP A 61 4.97 36.87 5.55
C ASP A 61 4.68 38.31 6.01
N LYS A 62 5.14 38.71 7.22
CA LYS A 62 5.98 39.91 7.43
C LYS A 62 6.50 40.18 8.87
N SER A 63 7.82 40.38 8.94
CA SER A 63 8.61 41.43 9.64
C SER A 63 8.79 41.54 11.17
N TYR A 64 10.08 41.64 11.54
CA TYR A 64 10.77 42.59 12.48
C TYR A 64 11.35 42.10 13.84
N TYR A 65 12.70 42.06 13.92
CA TYR A 65 13.61 42.24 15.10
C TYR A 65 13.52 41.23 16.28
N GLN A 66 14.55 40.95 17.11
CA GLN A 66 16.03 40.97 17.05
C GLN A 66 16.55 40.16 18.29
N GLY A 67 17.78 39.62 18.32
CA GLY A 67 18.48 39.32 19.60
C GLY A 67 18.72 37.86 20.08
N VAL A 68 19.70 37.18 19.48
CA VAL A 68 20.97 36.71 20.12
C VAL A 68 21.02 35.85 21.42
N LEU A 69 21.85 34.78 21.33
CA LEU A 69 22.63 34.01 22.35
C LEU A 69 22.10 32.71 23.03
N ASN A 70 22.59 31.58 22.47
CA ASN A 70 23.18 30.36 23.07
C ASN A 70 22.75 29.82 24.45
N TRP A 71 22.38 28.54 24.47
CA TRP A 71 23.07 27.52 25.28
C TRP A 71 23.32 26.25 24.44
N VAL A 72 24.48 25.61 24.64
CA VAL A 72 24.91 24.45 23.84
C VAL A 72 24.31 23.16 24.40
N LEU A 73 23.50 22.49 23.60
CA LEU A 73 23.25 21.05 23.70
C LEU A 73 23.56 20.44 22.32
N LEU A 74 24.49 19.47 22.27
CA LEU A 74 24.90 18.82 21.02
C LEU A 74 23.80 17.85 20.53
N ILE A 75 22.76 18.40 19.92
CA ILE A 75 21.78 17.68 19.12
C ILE A 75 22.23 17.77 17.66
N HIS A 76 22.46 16.63 17.00
CA HIS A 76 22.69 16.60 15.55
C HIS A 76 21.37 16.70 14.78
N THR A 77 20.88 17.93 14.61
CA THR A 77 19.84 18.32 13.64
C THR A 77 20.47 18.90 12.40
N GLY A 78 20.17 18.37 11.22
CA GLY A 78 20.66 18.88 9.94
C GLY A 78 19.56 19.50 9.08
N ASP A 79 19.69 20.80 8.81
CA ASP A 79 18.84 21.58 7.89
C ASP A 79 19.46 21.58 6.48
N TRP A 80 18.74 21.08 5.47
CA TRP A 80 19.27 20.99 4.10
C TRP A 80 18.47 21.80 3.10
N SER A 81 19.15 22.69 2.37
CA SER A 81 18.54 23.53 1.34
C SER A 81 18.03 22.72 0.15
N VAL A 82 16.78 22.95 -0.18
CA VAL A 82 16.05 22.40 -1.33
C VAL A 82 15.66 23.57 -2.23
N HIS A 83 15.85 23.43 -3.54
CA HIS A 83 15.57 24.46 -4.53
C HIS A 83 14.35 24.10 -5.38
N MET A 84 13.59 25.12 -5.78
CA MET A 84 12.45 25.00 -6.67
C MET A 84 12.90 25.13 -8.13
N ASP A 85 12.94 24.01 -8.86
CA ASP A 85 13.33 24.00 -10.27
C ASP A 85 12.18 24.54 -11.16
N PRO A 86 12.39 25.63 -11.93
CA PRO A 86 11.33 26.25 -12.74
C PRO A 86 10.85 25.34 -13.88
N SER A 87 9.53 25.19 -13.98
CA SER A 87 8.84 24.28 -14.90
C SER A 87 9.38 24.24 -16.34
N PHE A 88 9.64 23.04 -16.86
CA PHE A 88 9.86 22.79 -18.28
C PHE A 88 8.62 22.15 -18.95
N SER A 89 8.37 22.49 -20.20
CA SER A 89 7.34 21.89 -21.05
C SER A 89 7.93 20.73 -21.85
N GLY A 90 7.83 19.50 -21.31
CA GLY A 90 8.13 18.31 -22.10
C GLY A 90 7.18 18.17 -23.31
N LEU A 91 7.54 17.29 -24.26
CA LEU A 91 6.94 17.12 -25.60
C LEU A 91 5.40 16.95 -25.66
N ASN A 92 4.72 16.79 -24.52
CA ASN A 92 3.27 16.66 -24.37
C ASN A 92 2.59 17.84 -23.62
N GLY A 93 3.23 19.02 -23.51
CA GLY A 93 2.65 20.26 -22.98
C GLY A 93 2.36 20.30 -21.46
N LYS A 94 2.77 19.26 -20.72
CA LYS A 94 2.56 19.12 -19.27
C LYS A 94 3.73 19.69 -18.47
N THR A 95 3.57 20.93 -18.01
CA THR A 95 4.45 21.56 -17.03
C THR A 95 4.26 20.93 -15.65
N ARG A 96 5.37 20.60 -14.97
CA ARG A 96 5.44 20.18 -13.56
C ARG A 96 6.64 20.88 -12.91
N THR A 97 6.49 21.23 -11.64
CA THR A 97 7.55 21.83 -10.82
C THR A 97 7.97 20.83 -9.76
N PHE A 98 9.26 20.67 -9.51
CA PHE A 98 9.75 19.78 -8.46
C PHE A 98 10.65 20.56 -7.49
N TYR A 99 10.71 20.05 -6.25
CA TYR A 99 11.64 20.50 -5.24
C TYR A 99 12.79 19.50 -5.19
N VAL A 100 14.00 19.99 -5.43
CA VAL A 100 15.21 19.17 -5.59
C VAL A 100 16.27 19.63 -4.60
N GLY A 101 17.05 18.71 -4.05
CA GLY A 101 18.22 19.03 -3.25
C GLY A 101 19.39 18.14 -3.64
N ASN A 102 20.59 18.58 -3.30
CA ASN A 102 21.81 17.93 -3.74
C ASN A 102 22.21 16.84 -2.74
N ILE A 103 22.62 15.70 -3.26
CA ILE A 103 23.28 14.63 -2.50
C ILE A 103 24.61 14.31 -3.16
N THR A 104 25.52 13.66 -2.43
CA THR A 104 26.71 13.08 -3.06
C THR A 104 26.77 11.57 -2.83
N ILE A 105 27.30 10.84 -3.81
CA ILE A 105 27.46 9.39 -3.78
C ILE A 105 28.90 9.04 -4.15
N GLY A 106 29.54 8.19 -3.35
CA GLY A 106 30.89 7.69 -3.62
C GLY A 106 32.02 8.32 -2.80
N THR A 107 33.23 7.84 -3.09
CA THR A 107 34.49 8.34 -2.54
C THR A 107 35.59 8.35 -3.62
N PRO A 108 35.99 9.51 -4.18
CA PRO A 108 35.47 10.86 -3.92
C PRO A 108 33.97 11.03 -4.23
N PRO A 109 33.29 12.00 -3.60
CA PRO A 109 31.84 12.16 -3.75
C PRO A 109 31.47 12.70 -5.14
N GLN A 110 30.49 12.08 -5.79
CA GLN A 110 29.88 12.52 -7.04
C GLN A 110 28.51 13.14 -6.75
N GLU A 111 28.25 14.36 -7.20
CA GLU A 111 27.04 15.13 -6.87
C GLU A 111 25.85 14.82 -7.79
N PHE A 112 24.64 14.78 -7.22
CA PHE A 112 23.38 14.55 -7.94
C PHE A 112 22.26 15.42 -7.36
N GLN A 113 21.39 15.95 -8.23
CA GLN A 113 20.16 16.61 -7.83
C GLN A 113 19.02 15.59 -7.74
N VAL A 114 18.40 15.45 -6.58
CA VAL A 114 17.35 14.45 -6.34
C VAL A 114 16.06 15.06 -5.78
N VAL A 115 14.92 14.47 -6.17
CA VAL A 115 13.64 14.74 -5.51
C VAL A 115 13.54 13.91 -4.24
N PHE A 116 13.33 14.57 -3.10
CA PHE A 116 13.03 13.91 -1.83
C PHE A 116 11.54 13.53 -1.81
N ASP A 117 11.24 12.23 -1.96
CA ASP A 117 9.92 11.73 -2.38
C ASP A 117 9.28 10.84 -1.30
N THR A 118 8.27 11.34 -0.59
CA THR A 118 7.48 10.53 0.37
C THR A 118 6.50 9.57 -0.31
N GLY A 119 6.27 9.68 -1.63
CA GLY A 119 5.49 8.72 -2.41
C GLY A 119 6.22 7.38 -2.66
N SER A 120 7.56 7.41 -2.82
CA SER A 120 8.40 6.21 -3.05
C SER A 120 9.48 5.97 -1.98
N ALA A 121 10.12 4.80 -2.01
CA ALA A 121 10.98 4.30 -0.91
C ALA A 121 12.42 3.96 -1.34
N VAL A 122 12.81 4.30 -2.58
CA VAL A 122 14.09 3.88 -3.16
C VAL A 122 14.88 5.11 -3.56
N LEU A 123 16.15 5.17 -3.15
CA LEU A 123 17.14 6.06 -3.77
C LEU A 123 17.61 5.44 -5.09
N TRP A 124 17.62 6.21 -6.17
CA TRP A 124 18.27 5.83 -7.42
C TRP A 124 18.82 7.05 -8.19
N VAL A 125 19.87 6.80 -8.99
CA VAL A 125 20.49 7.76 -9.92
C VAL A 125 20.90 7.07 -11.23
N PRO A 126 21.18 7.80 -12.33
CA PRO A 126 21.56 7.23 -13.61
C PRO A 126 22.92 6.52 -13.58
N SER A 127 23.02 5.35 -14.21
CA SER A 127 24.32 4.70 -14.46
C SER A 127 25.04 5.33 -15.66
N VAL A 128 26.37 5.28 -15.68
CA VAL A 128 27.14 5.47 -16.93
C VAL A 128 26.69 4.54 -18.06
N PHE A 129 26.26 3.32 -17.71
CA PHE A 129 25.72 2.32 -18.64
C PHE A 129 24.26 2.56 -19.05
N CYS A 130 23.64 3.68 -18.63
CA CYS A 130 22.28 4.00 -19.03
C CYS A 130 22.21 4.41 -20.52
N ASN A 131 21.53 3.60 -21.32
CA ASN A 131 21.47 3.76 -22.78
C ASN A 131 20.22 4.49 -23.29
N SER A 132 19.26 4.85 -22.43
CA SER A 132 18.10 5.66 -22.83
C SER A 132 18.48 7.12 -23.07
N SER A 133 17.82 7.77 -24.04
CA SER A 133 17.98 9.20 -24.34
C SER A 133 17.71 10.10 -23.13
N THR A 134 16.83 9.70 -22.21
CA THR A 134 16.62 10.38 -20.92
C THR A 134 17.91 10.56 -20.12
N CYS A 135 18.81 9.58 -20.14
CA CYS A 135 20.03 9.60 -19.33
C CYS A 135 21.14 10.47 -19.93
N SER A 136 21.04 10.97 -21.17
CA SER A 136 22.09 11.84 -21.75
C SER A 136 22.01 13.29 -21.28
N THR A 137 20.90 13.69 -20.64
CA THR A 137 20.70 15.06 -20.12
C THR A 137 20.92 15.18 -18.61
N HIS A 138 21.38 14.11 -17.94
CA HIS A 138 21.50 14.00 -16.48
C HIS A 138 22.90 13.53 -16.08
N VAL A 139 23.29 13.84 -14.84
CA VAL A 139 24.53 13.34 -14.24
C VAL A 139 24.46 11.82 -14.08
N ARG A 140 25.52 11.13 -14.48
CA ARG A 140 25.63 9.66 -14.42
C ARG A 140 26.68 9.23 -13.42
N PHE A 141 26.36 8.24 -12.59
CA PHE A 141 27.24 7.68 -11.58
C PHE A 141 28.36 6.83 -12.20
N ARG A 142 29.59 7.28 -11.97
CA ARG A 142 30.84 6.69 -12.48
C ARG A 142 31.39 5.75 -11.42
N HIS A 143 30.87 4.53 -11.39
CA HIS A 143 31.17 3.51 -10.39
C HIS A 143 32.67 3.18 -10.22
N LEU A 144 33.48 3.27 -11.28
CA LEU A 144 34.94 3.05 -11.22
C LEU A 144 35.70 4.19 -10.51
N GLU A 145 35.09 5.36 -10.35
CA GLU A 145 35.69 6.51 -9.67
C GLU A 145 35.36 6.54 -8.16
N SER A 146 34.69 5.50 -7.62
CA SER A 146 34.37 5.42 -6.19
C SER A 146 35.05 4.23 -5.53
N SER A 147 35.96 4.51 -4.59
CA SER A 147 36.64 3.49 -3.78
C SER A 147 35.73 2.79 -2.77
N THR A 148 34.55 3.36 -2.48
CA THR A 148 33.53 2.76 -1.60
C THR A 148 32.41 2.05 -2.35
N PHE A 149 32.48 1.97 -3.69
CA PHE A 149 31.50 1.27 -4.52
C PHE A 149 31.54 -0.25 -4.32
N ARG A 150 30.37 -0.87 -4.16
CA ARG A 150 30.22 -2.32 -4.07
C ARG A 150 29.05 -2.78 -4.95
N PRO A 151 29.30 -3.55 -6.03
CA PRO A 151 28.23 -4.06 -6.88
C PRO A 151 27.40 -5.14 -6.15
N THR A 152 26.19 -5.41 -6.64
CA THR A 152 25.40 -6.58 -6.20
C THR A 152 24.70 -7.25 -7.39
N ASN A 153 24.40 -8.54 -7.25
CA ASN A 153 23.72 -9.33 -8.30
C ASN A 153 22.19 -9.13 -8.33
N LYS A 154 21.67 -8.02 -7.78
CA LYS A 154 20.23 -7.75 -7.69
C LYS A 154 19.82 -6.72 -8.74
N THR A 155 18.82 -7.04 -9.54
CA THR A 155 18.14 -6.09 -10.43
C THR A 155 16.90 -5.52 -9.76
N PHE A 156 16.45 -4.36 -10.22
CA PHE A 156 15.19 -3.73 -9.81
C PHE A 156 14.56 -2.98 -10.99
N TRP A 157 13.26 -2.71 -10.88
CA TRP A 157 12.57 -1.74 -11.73
C TRP A 157 11.49 -1.03 -10.92
N ILE A 158 11.14 0.20 -11.30
CA ILE A 158 10.10 0.99 -10.64
C ILE A 158 9.22 1.64 -11.70
N ASN A 159 7.90 1.53 -11.52
CA ASN A 159 6.93 2.29 -12.29
C ASN A 159 6.46 3.47 -11.44
N TYR A 160 6.72 4.68 -11.93
CA TYR A 160 6.14 5.93 -11.45
C TYR A 160 4.88 6.25 -12.27
N GLY A 161 4.01 7.13 -11.77
CA GLY A 161 2.83 7.59 -12.52
C GLY A 161 3.15 8.40 -13.79
N ALA A 162 4.44 8.67 -14.06
CA ALA A 162 4.93 9.39 -15.23
C ALA A 162 5.76 8.51 -16.20
N GLY A 163 6.39 7.45 -15.71
CA GLY A 163 7.43 6.72 -16.43
C GLY A 163 7.94 5.49 -15.68
N ARG A 164 8.91 4.78 -16.26
CA ARG A 164 9.48 3.54 -15.74
C ARG A 164 11.00 3.62 -15.75
N ILE A 165 11.62 3.09 -14.70
CA ILE A 165 13.06 2.84 -14.65
C ILE A 165 13.34 1.35 -14.49
N GLU A 166 14.42 0.87 -15.08
CA GLU A 166 15.00 -0.46 -14.89
C GLU A 166 16.48 -0.33 -14.54
N GLY A 167 17.02 -1.19 -13.68
CA GLY A 167 18.39 -1.05 -13.20
C GLY A 167 18.90 -2.15 -12.29
N VAL A 168 20.06 -1.87 -11.68
CA VAL A 168 20.73 -2.75 -10.72
C VAL A 168 20.80 -2.09 -9.34
N VAL A 169 20.77 -2.90 -8.29
CA VAL A 169 21.03 -2.43 -6.92
C VAL A 169 22.52 -2.54 -6.65
N VAL A 170 23.10 -1.47 -6.15
CA VAL A 170 24.50 -1.37 -5.72
C VAL A 170 24.56 -0.84 -4.29
N ARG A 171 25.75 -0.76 -3.70
CA ARG A 171 26.00 -0.07 -2.43
C ARG A 171 27.15 0.91 -2.59
N ASP A 172 27.05 2.05 -1.94
CA ASP A 172 28.15 3.01 -1.79
C ASP A 172 27.87 3.94 -0.59
N THR A 173 28.78 4.84 -0.26
CA THR A 173 28.56 5.92 0.70
C THR A 173 27.70 7.01 0.05
N VAL A 174 26.56 7.32 0.65
CA VAL A 174 25.70 8.45 0.25
C VAL A 174 25.73 9.51 1.33
N ARG A 175 25.86 10.78 0.96
CA ARG A 175 25.83 11.93 1.87
C ARG A 175 24.69 12.86 1.51
N ILE A 176 23.89 13.23 2.51
CA ILE A 176 22.92 14.32 2.46
C ILE A 176 23.55 15.46 3.27
N GLY A 177 24.43 16.22 2.62
CA GLY A 177 25.32 17.15 3.31
C GLY A 177 26.21 16.44 4.35
N ASP A 178 26.13 16.85 5.61
CA ASP A 178 26.89 16.26 6.72
C ASP A 178 26.38 14.88 7.15
N LEU A 179 25.17 14.49 6.75
CA LEU A 179 24.59 13.19 7.09
C LEU A 179 25.15 12.10 6.18
N VAL A 180 26.02 11.25 6.73
CA VAL A 180 26.69 10.16 6.01
C VAL A 180 25.99 8.82 6.22
N SER A 181 25.50 8.22 5.14
CA SER A 181 25.00 6.83 5.09
C SER A 181 26.02 5.94 4.37
N THR A 182 26.89 5.27 5.12
CA THR A 182 27.93 4.37 4.57
C THR A 182 27.31 3.05 4.07
N ASP A 183 27.84 2.47 2.98
CA ASP A 183 27.34 1.19 2.39
C ASP A 183 25.83 1.21 2.04
N GLN A 184 25.26 2.41 1.83
CA GLN A 184 23.86 2.62 1.52
C GLN A 184 23.49 1.85 0.24
N PRO A 185 22.51 0.93 0.26
CA PRO A 185 22.01 0.34 -0.96
C PRO A 185 21.22 1.38 -1.77
N PHE A 186 21.41 1.44 -3.08
CA PHE A 186 20.63 2.30 -3.98
C PHE A 186 20.56 1.70 -5.38
N GLY A 187 19.69 2.25 -6.22
CA GLY A 187 19.53 1.85 -7.61
C GLY A 187 20.41 2.63 -8.58
N LEU A 188 21.05 1.94 -9.50
CA LEU A 188 21.58 2.53 -10.74
C LEU A 188 20.63 2.20 -11.88
N SER A 189 19.98 3.21 -12.47
CA SER A 189 19.15 3.02 -13.66
C SER A 189 20.02 2.73 -14.88
N MET A 190 19.62 1.71 -15.63
CA MET A 190 20.21 1.24 -16.89
C MET A 190 19.32 1.59 -18.09
N ALA A 191 18.02 1.78 -17.85
CA ALA A 191 17.07 2.30 -18.82
C ALA A 191 15.97 3.11 -18.12
N GLU A 192 15.56 4.22 -18.75
CA GLU A 192 14.52 5.13 -18.28
C GLU A 192 13.57 5.53 -19.40
N TYR A 193 12.27 5.43 -19.14
CA TYR A 193 11.19 5.64 -20.11
C TYR A 193 10.13 6.59 -19.52
N GLY A 194 9.66 7.61 -20.24
CA GLY A 194 8.63 8.54 -19.76
C GLY A 194 9.13 9.60 -18.77
N LEU A 195 10.45 9.70 -18.59
CA LEU A 195 11.13 10.69 -17.75
C LEU A 195 11.90 11.74 -18.58
N GLU A 196 11.63 11.82 -19.88
CA GLU A 196 12.26 12.76 -20.80
C GLU A 196 11.96 14.22 -20.40
N GLY A 197 12.98 15.08 -20.39
CA GLY A 197 12.84 16.50 -20.03
C GLY A 197 12.54 16.76 -18.55
N ARG A 198 12.86 15.81 -17.66
CA ARG A 198 13.15 16.13 -16.25
C ARG A 198 14.51 16.84 -16.16
N ARG A 199 14.80 17.39 -14.98
CA ARG A 199 16.04 18.13 -14.66
C ARG A 199 16.68 17.70 -13.34
N PHE A 200 16.00 16.82 -12.58
CA PHE A 200 16.61 16.12 -11.46
C PHE A 200 17.24 14.85 -12.01
N ASP A 201 18.43 14.51 -11.52
CA ASP A 201 19.12 13.29 -11.94
C ASP A 201 18.42 12.04 -11.40
N GLY A 202 17.88 12.10 -10.16
CA GLY A 202 17.31 10.94 -9.50
C GLY A 202 16.21 11.24 -8.47
N ILE A 203 15.80 10.21 -7.75
CA ILE A 203 14.80 10.31 -6.68
C ILE A 203 15.35 9.65 -5.43
N LEU A 204 15.18 10.31 -4.29
CA LEU A 204 15.49 9.82 -2.95
C LEU A 204 14.17 9.54 -2.23
N GLY A 205 13.77 8.27 -2.21
CA GLY A 205 12.53 7.85 -1.56
C GLY A 205 12.59 7.89 -0.02
N LEU A 206 11.58 8.52 0.59
CA LEU A 206 11.38 8.68 2.04
C LEU A 206 10.11 7.97 2.56
N ASN A 207 9.42 7.22 1.71
CA ASN A 207 8.33 6.35 2.14
C ASN A 207 8.86 5.18 3.00
N TYR A 208 7.96 4.48 3.70
CA TYR A 208 8.30 3.27 4.43
C TYR A 208 8.99 2.24 3.52
N PRO A 209 9.90 1.41 4.06
CA PRO A 209 10.38 0.22 3.35
C PRO A 209 9.18 -0.67 3.03
N ARG A 210 8.71 -0.61 1.77
CA ARG A 210 7.72 -1.56 1.29
C ARG A 210 8.38 -2.93 1.32
N LEU A 211 7.68 -3.93 1.87
CA LEU A 211 8.10 -5.34 1.97
C LEU A 211 8.12 -6.04 0.58
N LEU A 212 8.63 -5.34 -0.42
CA LEU A 212 8.92 -5.81 -1.76
C LEU A 212 10.40 -6.13 -1.80
N TYR A 213 10.73 -7.37 -2.14
CA TYR A 213 12.13 -7.76 -2.32
C TYR A 213 12.82 -6.96 -3.41
N CYS A 214 14.16 -6.95 -3.32
CA CYS A 214 15.06 -6.23 -4.21
C CYS A 214 14.91 -4.69 -4.20
N ARG A 215 14.11 -4.11 -3.30
CA ARG A 215 14.20 -2.68 -3.01
C ARG A 215 15.29 -2.44 -1.95
N PRO A 216 16.18 -1.46 -2.17
CA PRO A 216 17.11 -0.98 -1.14
C PRO A 216 16.39 -0.62 0.16
N LEU A 217 17.08 -0.82 1.30
CA LEU A 217 16.67 -0.21 2.57
C LEU A 217 16.69 1.32 2.37
N PRO A 218 15.59 2.05 2.62
CA PRO A 218 15.54 3.49 2.38
C PRO A 218 16.62 4.21 3.22
N ILE A 219 17.16 5.29 2.67
CA ILE A 219 18.31 5.97 3.30
C ILE A 219 17.99 6.51 4.70
N PHE A 220 16.74 6.92 4.93
CA PHE A 220 16.28 7.39 6.22
C PHE A 220 16.33 6.30 7.31
N ASP A 221 15.93 5.07 6.99
CA ASP A 221 16.11 3.91 7.89
C ASP A 221 17.58 3.73 8.26
N LYS A 222 18.47 3.86 7.26
CA LYS A 222 19.89 3.59 7.44
C LYS A 222 20.57 4.67 8.28
N LEU A 223 20.29 5.94 8.01
CA LEU A 223 20.73 7.07 8.83
C LEU A 223 20.29 6.89 10.29
N LYS A 224 19.04 6.47 10.55
CA LYS A 224 18.60 6.23 11.92
C LYS A 224 19.31 5.04 12.58
N ASN A 225 19.46 3.92 11.85
CA ASN A 225 20.15 2.72 12.36
C ASN A 225 21.65 2.93 12.59
N GLN A 226 22.28 3.86 11.87
CA GLN A 226 23.68 4.25 12.05
C GLN A 226 23.87 5.34 13.12
N GLY A 227 22.81 5.80 13.78
CA GLY A 227 22.88 6.87 14.78
C GLY A 227 23.12 8.27 14.20
N ALA A 228 23.12 8.43 12.88
CA ALA A 228 23.41 9.69 12.21
C ALA A 228 22.31 10.76 12.40
N ILE A 229 21.12 10.36 12.91
CA ILE A 229 20.04 11.29 13.26
C ILE A 229 19.49 10.99 14.67
N SER A 230 19.31 12.05 15.46
CA SER A 230 18.83 12.03 16.85
C SER A 230 17.42 11.43 16.97
N GLU A 231 16.46 11.93 16.20
CA GLU A 231 15.08 11.45 16.22
C GLU A 231 14.72 10.64 14.96
N PRO A 232 13.78 9.67 15.04
CA PRO A 232 13.34 8.86 13.90
C PRO A 232 12.33 9.62 13.00
N VAL A 233 12.66 10.87 12.66
CA VAL A 233 11.73 11.86 12.07
C VAL A 233 12.38 12.71 10.96
N PHE A 234 11.54 13.27 10.09
CA PHE A 234 11.94 14.30 9.12
C PHE A 234 10.80 15.30 8.87
N ALA A 235 11.15 16.51 8.44
CA ALA A 235 10.22 17.59 8.14
C ALA A 235 10.57 18.30 6.83
N PHE A 236 9.60 19.02 6.27
CA PHE A 236 9.75 19.79 5.04
C PHE A 236 9.16 21.20 5.17
N TYR A 237 9.94 22.20 4.77
CA TYR A 237 9.48 23.55 4.50
C TYR A 237 9.61 23.81 2.99
N LEU A 238 8.49 24.01 2.29
CA LEU A 238 8.49 24.25 0.84
C LEU A 238 7.98 25.66 0.52
N SER A 239 8.87 26.49 -0.03
CA SER A 239 8.60 27.88 -0.39
C SER A 239 8.29 28.03 -1.87
N LYS A 240 7.31 28.89 -2.20
CA LYS A 240 7.11 29.40 -3.57
C LYS A 240 8.10 30.53 -3.93
N ASP A 241 8.74 31.13 -2.93
CA ASP A 241 9.74 32.19 -3.07
C ASP A 241 11.14 31.56 -3.18
N LYS A 242 11.79 31.79 -4.32
CA LYS A 242 13.14 31.29 -4.60
C LYS A 242 14.23 31.89 -3.72
N GLN A 243 14.05 33.10 -3.18
CA GLN A 243 15.05 33.74 -2.32
C GLN A 243 15.01 33.17 -0.89
N LYS A 244 13.84 32.74 -0.41
CA LYS A 244 13.69 32.13 0.92
C LYS A 244 14.16 30.67 0.98
N GLY A 245 14.31 30.03 -0.18
CA GLY A 245 14.66 28.62 -0.29
C GLY A 245 13.56 27.68 0.25
N SER A 246 13.75 26.38 0.04
CA SER A 246 13.00 25.33 0.72
C SER A 246 13.98 24.52 1.58
N VAL A 247 13.51 23.76 2.55
CA VAL A 247 14.36 22.96 3.45
C VAL A 247 13.76 21.58 3.67
N VAL A 248 14.60 20.55 3.67
CA VAL A 248 14.31 19.24 4.25
C VAL A 248 15.16 19.07 5.51
N MET A 249 14.53 18.66 6.61
CA MET A 249 15.16 18.52 7.93
C MET A 249 15.15 17.05 8.31
N PHE A 250 16.26 16.54 8.81
CA PHE A 250 16.38 15.16 9.27
C PHE A 250 16.83 15.12 10.74
N GLY A 251 16.18 14.27 11.55
CA GLY A 251 16.51 14.12 12.97
C GLY A 251 15.82 15.10 13.91
N GLY A 252 14.94 15.96 13.40
CA GLY A 252 14.14 16.92 14.18
C GLY A 252 13.23 17.77 13.29
N VAL A 253 12.72 18.86 13.86
CA VAL A 253 12.03 19.94 13.13
C VAL A 253 12.46 21.28 13.71
N ASP A 254 12.74 22.24 12.84
CA ASP A 254 13.13 23.58 13.23
C ASP A 254 11.90 24.50 13.36
N HIS A 255 11.74 25.05 14.57
CA HIS A 255 10.66 25.96 14.93
C HIS A 255 10.66 27.27 14.12
N ARG A 256 11.77 27.67 13.49
CA ARG A 256 11.81 28.87 12.61
C ARG A 256 10.89 28.75 11.40
N TYR A 257 10.54 27.53 10.97
CA TYR A 257 9.73 27.27 9.78
C TYR A 257 8.23 27.06 10.06
N TYR A 258 7.76 27.18 11.30
CA TYR A 258 6.34 27.12 11.63
C TYR A 258 5.92 28.06 12.78
N LYS A 259 4.61 28.16 13.05
CA LYS A 259 4.05 28.94 14.16
C LYS A 259 3.00 28.12 14.90
N GLY A 260 2.89 28.31 16.20
CA GLY A 260 1.99 27.54 17.07
C GLY A 260 2.44 26.08 17.24
N GLU A 261 1.52 25.23 17.71
CA GLU A 261 1.80 23.82 18.03
C GLU A 261 1.59 22.87 16.84
N LEU A 262 2.32 21.75 16.84
CA LEU A 262 2.20 20.70 15.82
C LEU A 262 1.02 19.75 16.09
N ASN A 263 0.21 19.51 15.06
CA ASN A 263 -1.01 18.71 15.16
C ASN A 263 -0.82 17.28 14.63
N TRP A 264 -0.87 16.32 15.55
CA TRP A 264 -0.67 14.90 15.24
C TRP A 264 -1.97 14.17 14.86
N VAL A 265 -1.97 13.49 13.72
CA VAL A 265 -3.03 12.64 13.16
C VAL A 265 -2.46 11.23 12.91
N PRO A 266 -3.09 10.14 13.37
CA PRO A 266 -2.56 8.80 13.15
C PRO A 266 -2.53 8.43 11.66
N LEU A 267 -1.52 7.64 11.24
CA LEU A 267 -1.56 6.95 9.95
C LEU A 267 -2.72 5.94 9.95
N VAL A 268 -3.38 5.81 8.80
CA VAL A 268 -4.44 4.81 8.58
C VAL A 268 -3.88 3.39 8.74
N ARG A 269 -2.62 3.20 8.34
CA ARG A 269 -1.86 1.94 8.50
C ARG A 269 -0.37 2.21 8.37
N VAL A 270 0.45 1.56 9.18
CA VAL A 270 1.91 1.56 9.01
C VAL A 270 2.27 0.88 7.67
N GLY A 271 3.08 1.54 6.83
CA GLY A 271 3.52 1.02 5.53
C GLY A 271 3.43 2.01 4.36
N ASP A 272 2.72 3.12 4.54
CA ASP A 272 2.85 4.34 3.72
C ASP A 272 2.33 5.57 4.49
N TRP A 273 2.65 6.77 4.00
CA TRP A 273 2.24 8.05 4.60
C TRP A 273 0.77 8.42 4.33
N THR A 274 -0.13 7.46 4.54
CA THR A 274 -1.57 7.60 4.31
C THR A 274 -2.31 8.01 5.58
N ILE A 275 -3.05 9.12 5.50
CA ILE A 275 -3.82 9.74 6.59
C ILE A 275 -5.33 9.64 6.34
N HIS A 276 -6.13 9.72 7.40
CA HIS A 276 -7.58 9.94 7.26
C HIS A 276 -7.86 11.43 7.05
N VAL A 277 -8.87 11.75 6.25
CA VAL A 277 -9.39 13.11 6.05
C VAL A 277 -10.89 13.03 6.28
N ASP A 278 -11.41 13.78 7.24
CA ASP A 278 -12.78 13.62 7.74
C ASP A 278 -13.82 14.16 6.75
N ARG A 279 -13.48 15.26 6.07
CA ARG A 279 -14.24 15.87 4.96
C ARG A 279 -13.43 16.95 4.24
N ILE A 280 -13.86 17.31 3.04
CA ILE A 280 -13.35 18.45 2.29
C ILE A 280 -14.54 19.37 2.00
N THR A 281 -14.44 20.64 2.40
CA THR A 281 -15.51 21.63 2.25
C THR A 281 -15.06 22.86 1.45
N MET A 282 -16.00 23.54 0.83
CA MET A 282 -15.77 24.83 0.15
C MET A 282 -17.07 25.64 0.18
N LYS A 283 -16.99 26.93 0.52
CA LYS A 283 -18.18 27.77 0.80
C LYS A 283 -19.14 27.15 1.84
N ARG A 284 -18.60 26.48 2.86
CA ARG A 284 -19.32 25.71 3.92
C ARG A 284 -20.04 24.44 3.45
N GLU A 285 -20.08 24.15 2.15
CA GLU A 285 -20.63 22.91 1.60
C GLU A 285 -19.60 21.77 1.56
N VAL A 286 -20.05 20.53 1.77
CA VAL A 286 -19.19 19.33 1.65
C VAL A 286 -19.03 18.95 0.18
N ILE A 287 -17.85 19.21 -0.38
CA ILE A 287 -17.54 19.02 -1.80
C ILE A 287 -16.90 17.66 -2.10
N ALA A 288 -16.25 17.04 -1.10
CA ALA A 288 -15.63 15.73 -1.20
C ALA A 288 -15.46 15.08 0.18
N CYS A 289 -15.27 13.76 0.20
CA CYS A 289 -15.03 12.97 1.41
C CYS A 289 -16.13 13.12 2.49
N SER A 290 -17.42 13.07 2.10
CA SER A 290 -18.57 13.18 3.01
C SER A 290 -18.51 12.22 4.20
N ASP A 291 -18.11 10.98 3.92
CA ASP A 291 -18.02 9.86 4.86
C ASP A 291 -16.57 9.61 5.32
N GLY A 292 -15.74 10.65 5.24
CA GLY A 292 -14.29 10.57 5.33
C GLY A 292 -13.62 9.94 4.09
N CYS A 293 -12.31 10.06 4.01
CA CYS A 293 -11.49 9.44 2.97
C CYS A 293 -10.03 9.23 3.43
N ARG A 294 -9.18 8.76 2.51
CA ARG A 294 -7.76 8.54 2.75
C ARG A 294 -6.93 9.34 1.75
N ALA A 295 -5.94 10.09 2.25
CA ALA A 295 -4.99 10.85 1.46
C ALA A 295 -3.56 10.37 1.71
N LEU A 296 -2.75 10.25 0.64
CA LEU A 296 -1.31 10.05 0.74
C LEU A 296 -0.64 11.43 0.78
N VAL A 297 0.27 11.65 1.73
CA VAL A 297 1.06 12.89 1.75
C VAL A 297 2.36 12.65 0.97
N ASP A 298 2.41 13.20 -0.24
CA ASP A 298 3.40 12.91 -1.28
C ASP A 298 4.17 14.16 -1.70
N THR A 299 5.43 14.30 -1.28
CA THR A 299 6.34 15.38 -1.67
C THR A 299 6.88 15.26 -3.09
N GLY A 300 6.80 14.06 -3.70
CA GLY A 300 7.10 13.84 -5.12
C GLY A 300 5.99 14.31 -6.06
N SER A 301 4.80 14.64 -5.53
CA SER A 301 3.67 15.15 -6.29
C SER A 301 3.56 16.67 -6.23
N SER A 302 3.59 17.31 -7.40
CA SER A 302 3.48 18.77 -7.55
C SER A 302 2.05 19.32 -7.57
N HIS A 303 1.05 18.45 -7.44
CA HIS A 303 -0.36 18.78 -7.55
C HIS A 303 -1.15 18.05 -6.46
N ILE A 304 -2.19 18.70 -5.93
CA ILE A 304 -3.25 18.00 -5.20
C ILE A 304 -4.02 17.18 -6.24
N GLN A 305 -4.05 15.85 -6.08
CA GLN A 305 -4.68 14.91 -7.02
C GLN A 305 -5.97 14.34 -6.41
N GLY A 306 -6.96 14.06 -7.26
CA GLY A 306 -8.31 13.71 -6.82
C GLY A 306 -9.01 12.70 -7.74
N PRO A 307 -10.09 12.03 -7.28
CA PRO A 307 -10.92 11.19 -8.14
C PRO A 307 -11.69 12.11 -9.10
N GLY A 308 -11.56 11.90 -10.42
CA GLY A 308 -12.02 12.82 -11.46
C GLY A 308 -13.40 13.46 -11.23
N ARG A 309 -14.42 12.70 -10.79
CA ARG A 309 -15.75 13.26 -10.50
C ARG A 309 -15.74 14.36 -9.42
N LEU A 310 -15.00 14.15 -8.31
CA LEU A 310 -14.91 15.13 -7.23
C LEU A 310 -14.09 16.35 -7.65
N VAL A 311 -13.07 16.09 -8.45
CA VAL A 311 -12.24 17.11 -9.09
C VAL A 311 -13.07 18.01 -10.00
N ASP A 312 -13.83 17.43 -10.92
CA ASP A 312 -14.67 18.17 -11.87
C ASP A 312 -15.73 19.01 -11.15
N ASN A 313 -16.23 18.54 -10.00
CA ASN A 313 -17.12 19.33 -9.14
C ASN A 313 -16.40 20.57 -8.58
N ILE A 314 -15.17 20.42 -8.06
CA ILE A 314 -14.37 21.56 -7.58
C ILE A 314 -14.08 22.55 -8.71
N GLN A 315 -13.66 22.05 -9.89
CA GLN A 315 -13.39 22.89 -11.08
C GLN A 315 -14.63 23.72 -11.48
N LYS A 316 -15.81 23.09 -11.51
CA LYS A 316 -17.09 23.79 -11.77
C LYS A 316 -17.38 24.86 -10.73
N LEU A 317 -17.20 24.56 -9.44
CA LEU A 317 -17.49 25.49 -8.34
C LEU A 317 -16.56 26.71 -8.29
N ILE A 318 -15.32 26.60 -8.82
CA ILE A 318 -14.39 27.74 -9.01
C ILE A 318 -14.51 28.39 -10.39
N GLY A 319 -15.49 27.98 -11.22
CA GLY A 319 -15.71 28.55 -12.56
C GLY A 319 -14.60 28.24 -13.57
N ALA A 320 -13.80 27.19 -13.34
CA ALA A 320 -12.69 26.83 -14.22
C ALA A 320 -13.18 26.21 -15.53
N LYS A 321 -12.64 26.69 -16.65
CA LYS A 321 -12.94 26.17 -17.99
C LYS A 321 -11.87 25.16 -18.43
N PRO A 322 -12.25 23.98 -18.94
CA PRO A 322 -11.30 23.03 -19.50
C PRO A 322 -10.73 23.54 -20.82
N GLN A 323 -9.42 23.39 -21.03
CA GLN A 323 -8.73 23.67 -22.28
C GLN A 323 -7.64 22.61 -22.48
N GLY A 324 -7.87 21.67 -23.40
CA GLY A 324 -7.02 20.50 -23.57
C GLY A 324 -6.98 19.62 -22.32
N SER A 325 -5.79 19.41 -21.77
CA SER A 325 -5.58 18.60 -20.55
C SER A 325 -5.51 19.42 -19.25
N LYS A 326 -5.84 20.72 -19.28
CA LYS A 326 -5.74 21.65 -18.15
C LYS A 326 -7.06 22.40 -17.92
N HIS A 327 -7.18 23.03 -16.76
CA HIS A 327 -8.30 23.90 -16.40
C HIS A 327 -7.79 25.33 -16.15
N TYR A 328 -8.58 26.34 -16.52
CA TYR A 328 -8.18 27.75 -16.47
C TYR A 328 -9.25 28.63 -15.82
N VAL A 329 -8.82 29.64 -15.06
CA VAL A 329 -9.66 30.71 -14.50
C VAL A 329 -9.05 32.07 -14.85
N SER A 330 -9.84 33.14 -14.80
CA SER A 330 -9.26 34.47 -14.92
C SER A 330 -8.31 34.76 -13.75
N CYS A 331 -7.20 35.44 -14.02
CA CYS A 331 -6.34 35.92 -12.93
C CYS A 331 -7.03 36.94 -12.02
N SER A 332 -8.05 37.64 -12.52
CA SER A 332 -8.82 38.61 -11.73
C SER A 332 -9.67 37.97 -10.62
N VAL A 333 -10.12 36.72 -10.79
CA VAL A 333 -10.97 36.05 -9.79
C VAL A 333 -10.20 35.34 -8.67
N VAL A 334 -8.87 35.23 -8.77
CA VAL A 334 -8.07 34.46 -7.80
C VAL A 334 -8.22 34.97 -6.36
N ASN A 335 -8.41 36.29 -6.17
CA ASN A 335 -8.60 36.86 -4.85
C ASN A 335 -10.06 36.76 -4.33
N THR A 336 -11.01 36.34 -5.16
CA THR A 336 -12.43 36.19 -4.80
C THR A 336 -12.89 34.73 -4.78
N LEU A 337 -12.03 33.79 -5.16
CA LEU A 337 -12.29 32.35 -5.07
C LEU A 337 -12.20 31.86 -3.60
N PRO A 338 -13.09 30.93 -3.19
CA PRO A 338 -13.15 30.43 -1.82
C PRO A 338 -11.98 29.49 -1.49
N SER A 339 -11.55 29.47 -0.23
CA SER A 339 -10.61 28.45 0.28
C SER A 339 -11.22 27.03 0.19
N ILE A 340 -10.40 26.06 -0.21
CA ILE A 340 -10.72 24.62 -0.08
C ILE A 340 -10.28 24.20 1.31
N ILE A 341 -11.20 23.75 2.16
CA ILE A 341 -10.92 23.42 3.56
C ILE A 341 -10.86 21.90 3.69
N PHE A 342 -9.72 21.38 4.13
CA PHE A 342 -9.57 19.98 4.52
C PHE A 342 -9.80 19.87 6.03
N THR A 343 -10.82 19.13 6.45
CA THR A 343 -11.02 18.81 7.87
C THR A 343 -10.33 17.48 8.17
N ILE A 344 -9.42 17.48 9.14
CA ILE A 344 -8.63 16.30 9.53
C ILE A 344 -8.57 16.25 11.06
N LYS A 345 -9.06 15.16 11.67
CA LYS A 345 -9.14 15.00 13.13
C LYS A 345 -9.91 16.15 13.80
N GLY A 346 -10.97 16.63 13.17
CA GLY A 346 -11.79 17.77 13.58
C GLY A 346 -11.17 19.15 13.31
N ILE A 347 -9.89 19.23 12.92
CA ILE A 347 -9.19 20.49 12.68
C ILE A 347 -9.36 20.91 11.22
N ASN A 348 -9.73 22.17 11.00
CA ASN A 348 -9.92 22.74 9.67
C ASN A 348 -8.62 23.36 9.13
N TYR A 349 -8.20 22.90 7.95
CA TYR A 349 -7.01 23.37 7.27
C TYR A 349 -7.41 24.06 5.94
N PRO A 350 -7.56 25.40 5.92
CA PRO A 350 -7.94 26.14 4.72
C PRO A 350 -6.76 26.27 3.75
N VAL A 351 -6.97 25.86 2.50
CA VAL A 351 -6.07 26.10 1.38
C VAL A 351 -6.63 27.26 0.56
N PRO A 352 -6.07 28.48 0.65
CA PRO A 352 -6.60 29.65 -0.05
C PRO A 352 -6.35 29.58 -1.55
N ALA A 353 -7.10 30.36 -2.34
CA ALA A 353 -7.02 30.34 -3.80
C ALA A 353 -5.61 30.67 -4.35
N GLN A 354 -4.83 31.51 -3.67
CA GLN A 354 -3.43 31.81 -4.02
C GLN A 354 -2.49 30.62 -3.75
N ALA A 355 -2.88 29.67 -2.88
CA ALA A 355 -2.14 28.43 -2.67
C ALA A 355 -2.42 27.44 -3.81
N TYR A 356 -3.67 27.27 -4.22
CA TYR A 356 -4.06 26.25 -5.20
C TYR A 356 -4.02 26.70 -6.68
N ILE A 357 -4.35 27.96 -7.01
CA ILE A 357 -4.26 28.47 -8.40
C ILE A 357 -2.80 28.70 -8.81
N LEU A 358 -2.43 28.29 -10.04
CA LEU A 358 -1.10 28.50 -10.61
C LEU A 358 -1.14 29.65 -11.63
N LYS A 359 -0.38 30.73 -11.37
CA LYS A 359 -0.23 31.85 -12.30
C LYS A 359 0.91 31.56 -13.29
N HIS A 360 0.62 31.66 -14.59
CA HIS A 360 1.63 31.74 -15.66
C HIS A 360 1.57 33.14 -16.30
N TYR A 361 2.65 33.55 -16.96
CA TYR A 361 2.87 34.92 -17.47
C TYR A 361 1.74 35.53 -18.32
N VAL A 362 0.86 34.72 -18.92
CA VAL A 362 -0.26 35.18 -19.77
C VAL A 362 -1.62 34.57 -19.39
N SER A 363 -1.68 33.71 -18.36
CA SER A 363 -2.94 33.05 -17.93
C SER A 363 -2.86 32.46 -16.52
N CYS A 364 -3.99 32.42 -15.83
CA CYS A 364 -4.10 31.67 -14.59
C CYS A 364 -4.69 30.28 -14.87
N SER A 365 -3.84 29.27 -14.72
CA SER A 365 -4.32 27.89 -14.69
C SER A 365 -5.02 27.69 -13.35
N ALA A 366 -6.30 27.33 -13.39
CA ALA A 366 -6.90 26.68 -12.25
C ALA A 366 -6.08 25.43 -11.93
N VAL A 367 -6.15 24.96 -10.68
CA VAL A 367 -5.40 23.79 -10.24
C VAL A 367 -5.46 22.73 -11.33
N ASN A 368 -4.30 22.29 -11.83
CA ASN A 368 -4.26 21.23 -12.82
C ASN A 368 -4.47 19.90 -12.08
N ILE A 369 -5.67 19.74 -11.50
CA ILE A 369 -6.12 18.52 -10.87
C ILE A 369 -6.38 17.56 -12.04
N LEU A 370 -5.31 16.91 -12.46
CA LEU A 370 -5.36 15.91 -13.50
C LEU A 370 -6.26 14.76 -13.01
N SER A 371 -6.95 14.11 -13.94
CA SER A 371 -7.71 12.87 -13.71
C SER A 371 -6.80 11.64 -13.43
N SER A 372 -5.58 11.88 -12.94
CA SER A 372 -4.70 10.88 -12.38
C SER A 372 -5.08 10.59 -10.93
N ILE A 373 -5.48 9.33 -10.70
CA ILE A 373 -5.64 8.76 -9.36
C ILE A 373 -4.34 8.97 -8.58
N ILE A 374 -4.38 9.78 -7.51
CA ILE A 374 -4.00 9.35 -6.14
C ILE A 374 -4.86 10.16 -5.14
N LEU A 375 -6.12 9.74 -4.94
CA LEU A 375 -6.87 10.03 -3.72
C LEU A 375 -7.75 8.81 -3.45
N THR A 376 -7.52 8.17 -2.31
CA THR A 376 -7.75 6.74 -2.16
C THR A 376 -9.10 6.44 -1.50
N ILE A 377 -10.16 6.98 -2.10
CA ILE A 377 -11.54 6.62 -1.77
C ILE A 377 -11.76 5.18 -2.27
N ASN A 378 -11.83 4.25 -1.31
CA ASN A 378 -12.17 2.83 -1.48
C ASN A 378 -11.55 2.11 -2.69
N SER A 379 -10.23 1.98 -2.70
CA SER A 379 -9.50 0.89 -3.37
C SER A 379 -8.01 0.97 -2.98
N ILE A 380 -7.34 -0.17 -2.76
CA ILE A 380 -5.87 -0.16 -2.58
C ILE A 380 -5.24 0.01 -3.97
N SER A 381 -4.52 1.10 -4.20
CA SER A 381 -3.79 1.36 -5.44
C SER A 381 -2.31 1.56 -5.15
N TYR A 382 -1.50 0.53 -5.41
CA TYR A 382 -0.05 0.66 -5.45
C TYR A 382 0.41 0.87 -6.91
N PRO A 383 1.31 1.83 -7.20
CA PRO A 383 1.86 2.00 -8.53
C PRO A 383 2.82 0.85 -8.85
N GLY A 384 2.32 -0.08 -9.66
CA GLY A 384 3.00 -1.20 -10.29
C GLY A 384 2.40 -1.44 -11.68
N PRO A 385 3.01 -2.27 -12.54
CA PRO A 385 2.57 -2.48 -13.91
C PRO A 385 1.17 -3.07 -13.94
N ALA A 386 0.46 -2.79 -15.04
CA ALA A 386 -0.89 -3.25 -15.28
C ALA A 386 -0.95 -4.77 -15.56
N HIS A 387 -0.75 -5.57 -14.50
CA HIS A 387 -1.64 -6.68 -14.25
C HIS A 387 -2.68 -6.18 -13.25
N ALA A 388 -3.95 -6.41 -13.54
CA ALA A 388 -5.04 -5.93 -12.70
C ALA A 388 -5.00 -6.65 -11.34
N TYR A 389 -4.38 -6.03 -10.33
CA TYR A 389 -4.46 -6.51 -8.96
C TYR A 389 -5.89 -6.34 -8.45
N ILE A 390 -6.69 -7.38 -8.66
CA ILE A 390 -7.94 -7.58 -7.96
C ILE A 390 -7.59 -7.76 -6.48
N LEU A 391 -8.37 -7.17 -5.58
CA LEU A 391 -8.26 -7.40 -4.15
C LEU A 391 -8.62 -8.86 -3.86
N LYS A 392 -7.64 -9.76 -3.95
CA LYS A 392 -7.85 -11.18 -3.64
C LYS A 392 -7.85 -11.39 -2.13
N LEU A 393 -9.01 -11.74 -1.59
CA LEU A 393 -9.19 -12.21 -0.21
C LEU A 393 -8.70 -13.66 -0.12
N VAL A 394 -7.78 -13.97 0.77
CA VAL A 394 -7.25 -15.33 0.94
C VAL A 394 -7.56 -15.81 2.35
N TYR A 395 -8.19 -16.96 2.46
CA TYR A 395 -8.42 -17.63 3.74
C TYR A 395 -7.16 -18.44 4.10
N LEU A 396 -6.68 -18.22 5.33
CA LEU A 396 -5.44 -18.81 5.84
C LEU A 396 -5.77 -19.64 7.06
N GLY A 397 -5.12 -20.79 7.20
CA GLY A 397 -5.10 -21.56 8.44
C GLY A 397 -3.67 -21.94 8.81
N ASN A 398 -3.45 -22.19 10.09
CA ASN A 398 -2.13 -22.56 10.60
C ASN A 398 -1.96 -24.08 10.55
N ILE A 399 -0.78 -24.53 10.11
CA ILE A 399 -0.32 -25.91 10.22
C ILE A 399 1.04 -25.94 10.90
N THR A 400 1.47 -27.11 11.36
CA THR A 400 2.87 -27.30 11.75
C THR A 400 3.52 -28.44 10.98
N ILE A 401 4.81 -28.33 10.70
CA ILE A 401 5.63 -29.36 10.07
C ILE A 401 6.90 -29.57 10.90
N GLY A 402 7.25 -30.81 11.20
CA GLY A 402 8.47 -31.18 11.90
C GLY A 402 8.32 -31.68 13.33
N THR A 403 9.45 -32.09 13.91
CA THR A 403 9.61 -32.46 15.32
C THR A 403 10.94 -31.87 15.86
N PRO A 404 10.93 -30.80 16.68
CA PRO A 404 9.76 -30.04 17.14
C PRO A 404 8.97 -29.38 16.01
N PRO A 405 7.67 -29.10 16.21
CA PRO A 405 6.82 -28.53 15.17
C PRO A 405 7.22 -27.09 14.81
N GLN A 406 7.30 -26.79 13.51
CA GLN A 406 7.52 -25.45 12.96
C GLN A 406 6.19 -24.97 12.34
N GLU A 407 5.73 -23.77 12.69
CA GLU A 407 4.40 -23.26 12.29
C GLU A 407 4.43 -22.49 10.96
N PHE A 408 3.38 -22.67 10.13
CA PHE A 408 3.21 -22.01 8.84
C PHE A 408 1.75 -21.59 8.64
N GLN A 409 1.53 -20.42 8.01
CA GLN A 409 0.22 -20.02 7.53
C GLN A 409 0.04 -20.48 6.06
N VAL A 410 -0.93 -21.33 5.79
CA VAL A 410 -1.16 -21.89 4.44
C VAL A 410 -2.53 -21.57 3.88
N VAL A 411 -2.62 -21.51 2.55
CA VAL A 411 -3.91 -21.53 1.84
C VAL A 411 -4.39 -22.97 1.76
N PHE A 412 -5.62 -23.23 2.22
CA PHE A 412 -6.29 -24.52 2.02
C PHE A 412 -6.99 -24.48 0.65
N ASP A 413 -6.46 -25.25 -0.30
CA ASP A 413 -6.70 -25.04 -1.73
C ASP A 413 -7.33 -26.29 -2.37
N THR A 414 -8.63 -26.26 -2.66
CA THR A 414 -9.29 -27.31 -3.46
C THR A 414 -8.96 -27.21 -4.95
N GLY A 415 -8.33 -26.14 -5.44
CA GLY A 415 -7.81 -26.04 -6.81
C GLY A 415 -6.54 -26.87 -7.07
N SER A 416 -5.82 -27.32 -6.05
CA SER A 416 -4.58 -28.10 -6.19
C SER A 416 -4.42 -29.22 -5.14
N SER A 417 -3.44 -30.12 -5.33
CA SER A 417 -3.27 -31.33 -4.50
C SER A 417 -1.99 -31.37 -3.67
N ASP A 418 -1.03 -30.48 -3.95
CA ASP A 418 0.29 -30.51 -3.33
C ASP A 418 0.35 -29.63 -2.08
N LEU A 419 0.75 -30.21 -0.94
CA LEU A 419 1.23 -29.45 0.22
C LEU A 419 2.66 -29.00 -0.03
N TRP A 420 2.96 -27.70 0.11
CA TRP A 420 4.33 -27.18 0.10
C TRP A 420 4.51 -25.95 0.99
N VAL A 421 5.72 -25.81 1.54
CA VAL A 421 6.19 -24.66 2.33
C VAL A 421 7.58 -24.24 1.87
N PRO A 422 8.02 -23.00 2.11
CA PRO A 422 9.35 -22.56 1.71
C PRO A 422 10.45 -23.15 2.57
N SER A 423 11.57 -23.57 1.96
CA SER A 423 12.73 -24.09 2.68
C SER A 423 13.68 -22.97 3.08
N ASP A 424 14.40 -23.16 4.19
CA ASP A 424 15.59 -22.38 4.55
C ASP A 424 16.69 -22.35 3.46
N LEU A 425 16.71 -23.36 2.58
CA LEU A 425 17.54 -23.45 1.37
C LEU A 425 16.97 -22.65 0.17
N CYS A 426 15.80 -22.00 0.31
CA CYS A 426 15.19 -21.23 -0.76
C CYS A 426 16.07 -20.05 -1.18
N THR A 427 16.47 -20.05 -2.45
CA THR A 427 17.35 -19.04 -3.05
C THR A 427 16.60 -17.81 -3.54
N SER A 428 15.27 -17.90 -3.66
CA SER A 428 14.46 -16.83 -4.22
C SER A 428 14.18 -15.71 -3.22
N PRO A 429 13.69 -14.55 -3.71
CA PRO A 429 13.18 -13.47 -2.87
C PRO A 429 11.79 -13.81 -2.27
N ALA A 430 11.71 -14.96 -1.60
CA ALA A 430 10.63 -15.39 -0.71
C ALA A 430 11.16 -15.68 0.72
N ARG A 431 12.50 -15.70 0.89
CA ARG A 431 13.23 -16.07 2.11
C ARG A 431 13.18 -15.09 3.29
N SER A 432 12.93 -13.80 3.06
CA SER A 432 12.94 -12.72 4.08
C SER A 432 11.56 -12.15 4.44
N THR A 433 10.47 -12.86 4.15
CA THR A 433 9.08 -12.44 4.43
C THR A 433 8.15 -13.59 4.79
N LYS A 434 8.48 -14.82 4.39
CA LYS A 434 7.76 -16.04 4.78
C LYS A 434 8.55 -16.76 5.88
N ILE A 435 7.86 -17.54 6.70
CA ILE A 435 8.47 -18.48 7.63
C ILE A 435 9.11 -19.60 6.82
N MET A 436 10.42 -19.81 7.00
CA MET A 436 11.18 -20.86 6.31
C MET A 436 11.20 -22.15 7.13
N PHE A 437 10.87 -23.28 6.51
CA PHE A 437 11.08 -24.60 7.08
C PHE A 437 12.57 -24.90 7.18
N ARG A 438 13.04 -25.10 8.42
CA ARG A 438 14.42 -25.38 8.78
C ARG A 438 14.60 -26.89 8.91
N HIS A 439 15.04 -27.52 7.82
CA HIS A 439 15.11 -28.97 7.72
C HIS A 439 16.04 -29.62 8.76
N LEU A 440 17.17 -28.98 9.09
CA LEU A 440 18.09 -29.45 10.14
C LEU A 440 17.55 -29.32 11.57
N GLN A 441 16.41 -28.66 11.78
CA GLN A 441 15.78 -28.48 13.09
C GLN A 441 14.63 -29.46 13.36
N SER A 442 14.41 -30.45 12.48
CA SER A 442 13.39 -31.49 12.65
C SER A 442 14.02 -32.89 12.68
N SER A 443 13.80 -33.63 13.76
CA SER A 443 14.27 -35.01 13.93
C SER A 443 13.50 -36.04 13.10
N THR A 444 12.30 -35.68 12.63
CA THR A 444 11.46 -36.52 11.75
C THR A 444 11.60 -36.16 10.27
N PHE A 445 12.48 -35.23 9.91
CA PHE A 445 12.75 -34.84 8.53
C PHE A 445 13.48 -35.93 7.74
N ARG A 446 12.96 -36.24 6.54
CA ARG A 446 13.59 -37.18 5.60
C ARG A 446 13.63 -36.54 4.20
N PRO A 447 14.81 -36.19 3.67
CA PRO A 447 14.93 -35.61 2.34
C PRO A 447 14.65 -36.65 1.24
N THR A 448 14.28 -36.19 0.04
CA THR A 448 14.28 -37.03 -1.17
C THR A 448 14.90 -36.27 -2.34
N ASN A 449 15.35 -37.02 -3.36
CA ASN A 449 15.92 -36.44 -4.59
C ASN A 449 14.84 -36.07 -5.64
N LYS A 450 13.54 -36.22 -5.33
CA LYS A 450 12.47 -35.97 -6.30
C LYS A 450 12.23 -34.47 -6.44
N THR A 451 12.67 -33.88 -7.54
CA THR A 451 12.36 -32.48 -7.88
C THR A 451 10.96 -32.37 -8.50
N PHE A 452 10.31 -31.22 -8.31
CA PHE A 452 9.03 -30.92 -8.94
C PHE A 452 8.84 -29.41 -9.14
N ARG A 453 7.80 -29.04 -9.89
CA ARG A 453 7.45 -27.65 -10.18
C ARG A 453 5.94 -27.49 -10.22
N ILE A 454 5.43 -26.39 -9.66
CA ILE A 454 4.00 -26.04 -9.71
C ILE A 454 3.86 -24.65 -10.31
N ALA A 455 2.85 -24.47 -11.15
CA ALA A 455 2.37 -23.17 -11.61
C ALA A 455 0.91 -23.03 -11.19
N TYR A 456 0.63 -21.91 -10.52
CA TYR A 456 -0.68 -21.44 -10.10
C TYR A 456 -1.04 -20.20 -10.93
N GLU A 457 -2.29 -19.72 -10.84
CA GLU A 457 -2.72 -18.47 -11.50
C GLU A 457 -1.87 -17.25 -11.07
N THR A 458 -1.45 -17.21 -9.80
CA THR A 458 -0.78 -16.06 -9.18
C THR A 458 0.75 -16.16 -9.12
N GLY A 459 1.33 -17.31 -9.44
CA GLY A 459 2.76 -17.55 -9.24
C GLY A 459 3.19 -18.98 -9.55
N ARG A 460 4.48 -19.26 -9.40
CA ARG A 460 5.06 -20.59 -9.63
C ARG A 460 6.20 -20.86 -8.66
N MET A 461 6.37 -22.13 -8.31
CA MET A 461 7.43 -22.60 -7.44
C MET A 461 8.21 -23.76 -8.07
N LYS A 462 9.46 -23.94 -7.64
CA LYS A 462 10.26 -25.15 -7.87
C LYS A 462 10.69 -25.68 -6.50
N GLY A 463 10.66 -27.00 -6.33
CA GLY A 463 11.03 -27.61 -5.06
C GLY A 463 11.56 -29.03 -5.18
N VAL A 464 11.89 -29.59 -4.03
CA VAL A 464 12.15 -31.03 -3.82
C VAL A 464 11.09 -31.59 -2.88
N VAL A 465 10.70 -32.84 -3.08
CA VAL A 465 9.85 -33.54 -2.12
C VAL A 465 10.68 -33.93 -0.91
N ALA A 466 10.15 -33.69 0.27
CA ALA A 466 10.64 -34.25 1.53
C ALA A 466 9.49 -34.97 2.26
N ARG A 467 9.80 -35.68 3.34
CA ARG A 467 8.82 -36.25 4.26
C ARG A 467 9.09 -35.72 5.66
N ASP A 468 8.03 -35.41 6.40
CA ASP A 468 8.10 -35.08 7.82
C ASP A 468 6.72 -35.26 8.47
N THR A 469 6.62 -35.08 9.79
CA THR A 469 5.33 -35.06 10.49
C THR A 469 4.62 -33.72 10.26
N VAL A 470 3.39 -33.75 9.76
CA VAL A 470 2.55 -32.55 9.57
C VAL A 470 1.37 -32.61 10.52
N ARG A 471 0.97 -31.47 11.10
CA ARG A 471 -0.21 -31.37 11.98
C ARG A 471 -1.16 -30.25 11.56
N ILE A 472 -2.46 -30.53 11.63
CA ILE A 472 -3.55 -29.59 11.37
C ILE A 472 -4.46 -29.60 12.62
N GLY A 473 -4.30 -28.62 13.50
CA GLY A 473 -4.88 -28.68 14.85
C GLY A 473 -4.43 -29.94 15.58
N ASN A 474 -5.38 -30.79 16.00
CA ASN A 474 -5.12 -32.06 16.67
C ASN A 474 -4.83 -33.23 15.71
N LEU A 475 -5.04 -33.07 14.40
CA LEU A 475 -4.77 -34.10 13.40
C LEU A 475 -3.27 -34.20 13.12
N VAL A 476 -2.75 -35.42 13.03
CA VAL A 476 -1.33 -35.70 12.79
C VAL A 476 -1.21 -36.64 11.59
N SER A 477 -0.38 -36.27 10.61
CA SER A 477 0.02 -37.12 9.49
C SER A 477 1.53 -37.36 9.59
N THR A 478 1.95 -38.61 9.83
CA THR A 478 3.36 -38.95 10.08
C THR A 478 4.07 -39.35 8.78
N ASP A 479 5.33 -38.98 8.55
CA ASP A 479 6.02 -39.23 7.26
C ASP A 479 5.21 -38.70 6.04
N GLN A 480 4.52 -37.57 6.20
CA GLN A 480 3.76 -36.90 5.14
C GLN A 480 4.72 -36.39 4.06
N PRO A 481 4.61 -36.83 2.79
CA PRO A 481 5.34 -36.21 1.71
C PRO A 481 4.81 -34.79 1.44
N PHE A 482 5.73 -33.82 1.36
CA PHE A 482 5.41 -32.42 1.08
C PHE A 482 6.53 -31.76 0.26
N GLY A 483 6.22 -30.61 -0.32
CA GLY A 483 7.14 -29.82 -1.12
C GLY A 483 7.98 -28.84 -0.29
N LEU A 484 9.30 -28.94 -0.38
CA LEU A 484 10.23 -27.89 0.01
C LEU A 484 10.46 -26.93 -1.15
N SER A 485 9.95 -25.71 -1.06
CA SER A 485 10.18 -24.68 -2.07
C SER A 485 11.63 -24.20 -2.04
N MET A 486 12.32 -24.33 -3.16
CA MET A 486 13.70 -23.91 -3.39
C MET A 486 13.80 -22.60 -4.18
N ALA A 487 12.76 -22.29 -4.96
CA ALA A 487 12.63 -21.01 -5.67
C ALA A 487 11.17 -20.68 -6.00
N GLU A 488 10.74 -19.45 -5.68
CA GLU A 488 9.40 -18.92 -5.92
C GLU A 488 9.42 -17.68 -6.82
N TYR A 489 8.35 -17.53 -7.60
CA TYR A 489 8.14 -16.40 -8.50
C TYR A 489 6.65 -16.01 -8.42
N GLY A 490 6.35 -14.74 -8.12
CA GLY A 490 4.98 -14.25 -7.93
C GLY A 490 4.45 -14.35 -6.48
N PHE A 491 5.04 -15.22 -5.64
CA PHE A 491 4.55 -15.43 -4.27
C PHE A 491 5.06 -14.43 -3.21
N GLY A 492 6.10 -13.65 -3.50
CA GLY A 492 6.76 -12.73 -2.55
C GLY A 492 5.95 -11.50 -2.10
N HIS A 493 4.67 -11.39 -2.47
CA HIS A 493 3.75 -10.33 -2.01
C HIS A 493 2.54 -10.88 -1.24
N TRP A 494 2.39 -12.20 -1.16
CA TRP A 494 1.31 -12.87 -0.46
C TRP A 494 1.70 -13.16 0.99
N ARG A 495 0.71 -13.16 1.88
CA ARG A 495 0.90 -13.35 3.33
C ARG A 495 0.97 -14.81 3.77
N PHE A 496 0.49 -15.75 2.95
CA PHE A 496 0.67 -17.16 3.21
C PHE A 496 2.14 -17.53 3.04
N ASP A 497 2.63 -18.48 3.83
CA ASP A 497 3.93 -19.12 3.65
C ASP A 497 3.86 -20.12 2.50
N GLY A 498 2.88 -21.03 2.55
CA GLY A 498 2.70 -22.12 1.59
C GLY A 498 1.25 -22.39 1.17
N VAL A 499 1.04 -23.49 0.46
CA VAL A 499 -0.28 -23.98 0.05
C VAL A 499 -0.44 -25.42 0.54
N LEU A 500 -1.63 -25.75 1.03
CA LEU A 500 -2.06 -27.10 1.38
C LEU A 500 -3.17 -27.50 0.40
N GLY A 501 -2.79 -28.31 -0.60
CA GLY A 501 -3.73 -28.83 -1.57
C GLY A 501 -4.70 -29.86 -0.99
N LEU A 502 -5.97 -29.76 -1.37
CA LEU A 502 -7.09 -30.63 -0.99
C LEU A 502 -7.76 -31.31 -2.19
N ASN A 503 -7.16 -31.24 -3.37
CA ASN A 503 -7.64 -31.91 -4.57
C ASN A 503 -7.02 -33.32 -4.71
N TYR A 504 -7.62 -34.15 -5.58
CA TYR A 504 -7.31 -35.57 -5.72
C TYR A 504 -5.84 -35.85 -6.07
N PRO A 505 -5.29 -37.03 -5.70
CA PRO A 505 -3.89 -37.38 -5.92
C PRO A 505 -3.40 -37.28 -7.39
N ASN A 506 -4.27 -37.52 -8.37
CA ASN A 506 -3.95 -37.46 -9.81
C ASN A 506 -3.57 -36.05 -10.31
N LEU A 507 -3.87 -34.99 -9.54
CA LEU A 507 -3.48 -33.62 -9.87
C LEU A 507 -2.18 -33.18 -9.17
N SER A 508 -1.61 -34.00 -8.28
CA SER A 508 -0.32 -33.70 -7.63
C SER A 508 0.81 -33.62 -8.65
N ARG A 509 1.50 -32.48 -8.69
CA ARG A 509 2.69 -32.24 -9.51
C ARG A 509 3.96 -32.77 -8.87
N SER A 510 3.98 -32.90 -7.55
CA SER A 510 5.04 -33.60 -6.84
C SER A 510 4.88 -35.13 -6.88
N GLY A 511 3.71 -35.63 -7.27
CA GLY A 511 3.32 -37.04 -7.14
C GLY A 511 3.39 -37.53 -5.70
N ALA A 512 3.07 -36.65 -4.75
CA ALA A 512 2.86 -36.95 -3.33
C ALA A 512 1.40 -37.30 -3.09
N ILE A 513 1.13 -38.12 -2.07
CA ILE A 513 -0.24 -38.29 -1.57
C ILE A 513 -0.66 -36.99 -0.86
N PRO A 514 -1.81 -36.37 -1.21
CA PRO A 514 -2.33 -35.20 -0.50
C PRO A 514 -2.59 -35.53 0.97
N ILE A 515 -2.52 -34.50 1.82
CA ILE A 515 -2.60 -34.72 3.27
C ILE A 515 -3.97 -35.25 3.72
N PHE A 516 -5.05 -34.89 3.02
CA PHE A 516 -6.39 -35.40 3.31
C PHE A 516 -6.50 -36.91 3.04
N ASP A 517 -6.07 -37.38 1.87
CA ASP A 517 -6.00 -38.82 1.56
C ASP A 517 -5.10 -39.58 2.54
N LYS A 518 -4.00 -38.96 3.00
CA LYS A 518 -3.10 -39.60 3.95
C LYS A 518 -3.69 -39.70 5.35
N LEU A 519 -4.33 -38.64 5.86
CA LEU A 519 -5.06 -38.65 7.13
C LEU A 519 -6.18 -39.69 7.12
N LYS A 520 -6.89 -39.86 5.99
CA LYS A 520 -7.87 -40.93 5.79
C LYS A 520 -7.22 -42.31 5.88
N ASN A 521 -6.12 -42.54 5.16
CA ASN A 521 -5.42 -43.83 5.13
C ASN A 521 -4.77 -44.19 6.48
N GLU A 522 -4.39 -43.20 7.28
CA GLU A 522 -3.89 -43.37 8.65
C GLU A 522 -5.02 -43.52 9.70
N GLY A 523 -6.29 -43.44 9.30
CA GLY A 523 -7.43 -43.51 10.21
C GLY A 523 -7.57 -42.31 11.14
N ALA A 524 -6.89 -41.20 10.84
CA ALA A 524 -6.85 -40.00 11.67
C ALA A 524 -8.11 -39.14 11.58
N ILE A 525 -8.99 -39.40 10.60
CA ILE A 525 -10.30 -38.75 10.44
C ILE A 525 -11.42 -39.79 10.43
N SER A 526 -12.51 -39.50 11.13
CA SER A 526 -13.69 -40.36 11.29
C SER A 526 -14.45 -40.59 9.98
N GLU A 527 -14.59 -39.55 9.17
CA GLU A 527 -15.29 -39.59 7.89
C GLU A 527 -14.40 -39.07 6.75
N PRO A 528 -14.53 -39.59 5.52
CA PRO A 528 -13.76 -39.15 4.36
C PRO A 528 -14.34 -37.84 3.77
N VAL A 529 -14.58 -36.83 4.61
CA VAL A 529 -15.11 -35.51 4.24
C VAL A 529 -14.31 -34.38 4.89
N PHE A 530 -14.33 -33.21 4.25
CA PHE A 530 -13.91 -31.94 4.83
C PHE A 530 -14.93 -30.85 4.45
N ALA A 531 -15.03 -29.80 5.27
CA ALA A 531 -15.97 -28.70 5.07
C ALA A 531 -15.33 -27.34 5.35
N PHE A 532 -15.89 -26.29 4.75
CA PHE A 532 -15.45 -24.90 4.96
C PHE A 532 -16.61 -24.03 5.41
N TYR A 533 -16.40 -23.29 6.49
CA TYR A 533 -17.20 -22.14 6.87
C TYR A 533 -16.37 -20.86 6.64
N LEU A 534 -16.86 -19.97 5.78
CA LEU A 534 -16.12 -18.77 5.34
C LEU A 534 -16.89 -17.50 5.73
N SER A 535 -16.57 -16.89 6.88
CA SER A 535 -17.15 -15.59 7.26
C SER A 535 -16.38 -14.42 6.64
N LYS A 536 -17.12 -13.32 6.44
CA LYS A 536 -16.55 -12.00 6.14
C LYS A 536 -16.19 -11.22 7.41
N ASP A 537 -16.71 -11.64 8.57
CA ASP A 537 -16.36 -11.06 9.86
C ASP A 537 -15.02 -11.62 10.37
N LYS A 538 -14.19 -10.73 10.91
CA LYS A 538 -12.90 -11.07 11.51
C LYS A 538 -13.03 -11.54 12.97
N GLN A 539 -14.16 -11.28 13.63
CA GLN A 539 -14.43 -11.74 14.99
C GLN A 539 -14.99 -13.16 15.00
N GLU A 540 -15.93 -13.48 14.09
CA GLU A 540 -16.41 -14.86 13.90
C GLU A 540 -15.34 -15.77 13.29
N GLY A 541 -14.54 -15.24 12.35
CA GLY A 541 -13.48 -16.00 11.70
C GLY A 541 -13.98 -16.97 10.63
N SER A 542 -13.09 -17.84 10.17
CA SER A 542 -13.40 -18.88 9.18
C SER A 542 -12.80 -20.20 9.64
N VAL A 543 -13.46 -21.31 9.32
CA VAL A 543 -13.12 -22.64 9.84
C VAL A 543 -13.04 -23.63 8.69
N VAL A 544 -11.99 -24.47 8.72
CA VAL A 544 -11.91 -25.70 7.93
C VAL A 544 -12.06 -26.89 8.88
N MET A 545 -12.94 -27.82 8.50
CA MET A 545 -13.30 -29.00 9.28
C MET A 545 -12.84 -30.24 8.51
N PHE A 546 -12.32 -31.25 9.21
CA PHE A 546 -11.84 -32.51 8.64
C PHE A 546 -12.42 -33.67 9.45
N GLY A 547 -12.91 -34.71 8.78
CA GLY A 547 -13.49 -35.88 9.46
C GLY A 547 -14.99 -35.76 9.80
N GLY A 548 -15.65 -34.70 9.33
CA GLY A 548 -17.06 -34.43 9.56
C GLY A 548 -17.40 -32.96 9.28
N VAL A 549 -18.59 -32.54 9.71
CA VAL A 549 -19.07 -31.16 9.64
C VAL A 549 -19.76 -30.78 10.96
N ASP A 550 -19.47 -29.60 11.48
CA ASP A 550 -20.13 -29.07 12.66
C ASP A 550 -21.45 -28.38 12.26
N HIS A 551 -22.56 -28.94 12.77
CA HIS A 551 -23.93 -28.48 12.51
C HIS A 551 -24.20 -27.04 12.98
N SER A 552 -23.38 -26.46 13.86
CA SER A 552 -23.55 -25.07 14.30
C SER A 552 -23.27 -24.04 13.20
N TYR A 553 -22.47 -24.39 12.18
CA TYR A 553 -22.11 -23.50 11.07
C TYR A 553 -23.12 -23.47 9.92
N TYR A 554 -24.18 -24.28 9.94
CA TYR A 554 -25.21 -24.29 8.91
C TYR A 554 -26.63 -24.52 9.45
N LYS A 555 -27.63 -24.42 8.57
CA LYS A 555 -29.05 -24.63 8.91
C LYS A 555 -29.72 -25.47 7.83
N GLY A 556 -30.64 -26.34 8.23
CA GLY A 556 -31.28 -27.30 7.34
C GLY A 556 -30.35 -28.48 7.01
N GLU A 557 -30.59 -29.13 5.87
CA GLU A 557 -29.83 -30.30 5.41
C GLU A 557 -28.74 -29.91 4.40
N LEU A 558 -27.72 -30.76 4.26
CA LEU A 558 -26.68 -30.59 3.24
C LEU A 558 -27.10 -31.22 1.91
N ASN A 559 -27.06 -30.43 0.85
CA ASN A 559 -27.38 -30.88 -0.50
C ASN A 559 -26.14 -31.52 -1.13
N TRP A 560 -26.18 -32.84 -1.31
CA TRP A 560 -25.13 -33.57 -2.03
C TRP A 560 -25.25 -33.32 -3.55
N VAL A 561 -24.10 -33.00 -4.16
CA VAL A 561 -23.99 -32.73 -5.60
C VAL A 561 -22.99 -33.73 -6.19
N PRO A 562 -23.34 -34.50 -7.23
CA PRO A 562 -22.41 -35.42 -7.86
C PRO A 562 -21.31 -34.66 -8.60
N LEU A 563 -20.08 -35.17 -8.50
CA LEU A 563 -18.97 -34.73 -9.36
C LEU A 563 -19.20 -35.20 -10.80
N ILE A 564 -18.75 -34.41 -11.77
CA ILE A 564 -18.78 -34.80 -13.20
C ILE A 564 -17.93 -36.06 -13.43
N ARG A 565 -16.83 -36.19 -12.68
CA ARG A 565 -15.98 -37.38 -12.58
C ARG A 565 -15.16 -37.31 -11.29
N ALA A 566 -14.76 -38.46 -10.75
CA ALA A 566 -13.71 -38.48 -9.73
C ALA A 566 -12.37 -38.04 -10.33
N GLY A 567 -11.62 -37.20 -9.61
CA GLY A 567 -10.30 -36.70 -10.03
C GLY A 567 -10.17 -35.18 -10.05
N ASP A 568 -11.26 -34.43 -9.89
CA ASP A 568 -11.29 -33.00 -9.54
C ASP A 568 -12.63 -32.60 -8.90
N TRP A 569 -12.65 -31.47 -8.17
CA TRP A 569 -13.88 -30.94 -7.53
C TRP A 569 -14.80 -30.19 -8.52
N SER A 570 -15.01 -30.78 -9.71
CA SER A 570 -15.84 -30.23 -10.78
C SER A 570 -17.27 -30.78 -10.72
N VAL A 571 -18.25 -29.89 -10.62
CA VAL A 571 -19.69 -30.20 -10.55
C VAL A 571 -20.44 -29.68 -11.77
N HIS A 572 -21.59 -30.29 -12.05
CA HIS A 572 -22.52 -29.78 -13.06
C HIS A 572 -23.27 -28.54 -12.53
N MET A 573 -23.23 -27.45 -13.29
CA MET A 573 -23.97 -26.21 -13.06
C MET A 573 -25.08 -26.12 -14.09
N ASP A 574 -26.34 -26.20 -13.66
CA ASP A 574 -27.48 -26.40 -14.55
C ASP A 574 -27.84 -25.13 -15.33
N ARG A 575 -27.72 -23.97 -14.67
CA ARG A 575 -27.92 -22.62 -15.24
C ARG A 575 -27.50 -21.52 -14.26
N ILE A 576 -27.23 -20.34 -14.80
CA ILE A 576 -27.02 -19.12 -14.02
C ILE A 576 -28.09 -18.10 -14.42
N ILE A 577 -28.82 -17.57 -13.43
CA ILE A 577 -29.98 -16.68 -13.61
C ILE A 577 -29.69 -15.31 -12.98
N MET A 578 -30.13 -14.23 -13.64
CA MET A 578 -30.13 -12.88 -13.09
C MET A 578 -31.33 -12.10 -13.64
N LYS A 579 -32.03 -11.32 -12.81
CA LYS A 579 -33.28 -10.62 -13.19
C LYS A 579 -34.37 -11.53 -13.82
N LYS A 580 -34.46 -12.79 -13.37
CA LYS A 580 -35.33 -13.85 -13.92
C LYS A 580 -34.96 -14.36 -15.33
N GLU A 581 -33.87 -13.89 -15.93
CA GLU A 581 -33.37 -14.40 -17.21
C GLU A 581 -32.21 -15.39 -17.01
N VAL A 582 -32.14 -16.43 -17.85
CA VAL A 582 -30.95 -17.30 -17.92
C VAL A 582 -29.82 -16.53 -18.60
N ILE A 583 -28.79 -16.18 -17.83
CA ILE A 583 -27.69 -15.34 -18.30
C ILE A 583 -26.52 -16.16 -18.83
N ALA A 584 -26.27 -17.35 -18.28
CA ALA A 584 -25.20 -18.26 -18.66
C ALA A 584 -25.58 -19.73 -18.37
N CYS A 585 -24.85 -20.66 -18.99
CA CYS A 585 -25.05 -22.11 -18.87
C CYS A 585 -26.51 -22.55 -19.15
N SER A 586 -27.08 -22.13 -20.29
CA SER A 586 -28.45 -22.48 -20.70
C SER A 586 -28.69 -24.00 -20.75
N ASP A 587 -27.67 -24.71 -21.21
CA ASP A 587 -27.64 -26.13 -21.55
C ASP A 587 -26.76 -26.92 -20.56
N GLY A 588 -26.52 -26.36 -19.36
CA GLY A 588 -25.54 -26.84 -18.40
C GLY A 588 -24.12 -26.33 -18.66
N CYS A 589 -23.24 -26.45 -17.66
CA CYS A 589 -21.79 -26.25 -17.78
C CYS A 589 -21.03 -26.92 -16.62
N SER A 590 -19.71 -27.05 -16.76
CA SER A 590 -18.83 -27.50 -15.67
C SER A 590 -18.37 -26.32 -14.81
N ALA A 591 -18.35 -26.49 -13.49
CA ALA A 591 -17.81 -25.52 -12.53
C ALA A 591 -16.89 -26.22 -11.51
N LEU A 592 -15.67 -25.70 -11.34
CA LEU A 592 -14.73 -26.13 -10.30
C LEU A 592 -15.05 -25.41 -8.99
N VAL A 593 -15.15 -26.16 -7.88
CA VAL A 593 -15.28 -25.61 -6.53
C VAL A 593 -13.88 -25.36 -5.95
N ASP A 594 -13.40 -24.13 -6.07
CA ASP A 594 -12.02 -23.72 -5.72
C ASP A 594 -11.98 -22.75 -4.52
N THR A 595 -11.39 -23.18 -3.40
CA THR A 595 -11.15 -22.36 -2.19
C THR A 595 -9.83 -21.56 -2.24
N GLY A 596 -8.89 -21.92 -3.12
CA GLY A 596 -7.64 -21.19 -3.34
C GLY A 596 -7.85 -19.88 -4.12
N THR A 597 -8.99 -19.74 -4.79
CA THR A 597 -9.34 -18.57 -5.61
C THR A 597 -10.40 -17.70 -4.96
N SER A 598 -10.08 -16.42 -4.76
CA SER A 598 -10.96 -15.43 -4.12
C SER A 598 -12.09 -14.86 -5.00
N LEU A 599 -12.32 -15.42 -6.18
CA LEU A 599 -13.10 -14.82 -7.27
C LEU A 599 -13.94 -15.87 -7.97
N ILE A 600 -15.19 -15.52 -8.28
CA ILE A 600 -16.00 -16.29 -9.22
C ILE A 600 -15.45 -16.00 -10.63
N GLN A 601 -14.71 -16.95 -11.20
CA GLN A 601 -14.13 -16.86 -12.54
C GLN A 601 -15.06 -17.51 -13.58
N GLY A 602 -14.92 -17.11 -14.84
CA GLY A 602 -15.67 -17.71 -15.93
C GLY A 602 -15.33 -17.11 -17.30
N PRO A 603 -15.87 -17.68 -18.39
CA PRO A 603 -15.62 -17.20 -19.75
C PRO A 603 -15.92 -15.71 -19.92
N GLY A 604 -14.97 -14.95 -20.49
CA GLY A 604 -15.04 -13.49 -20.56
C GLY A 604 -16.31 -12.93 -21.21
N ARG A 605 -16.91 -13.64 -22.17
CA ARG A 605 -18.22 -13.29 -22.76
C ARG A 605 -19.35 -13.29 -21.73
N LEU A 606 -19.41 -14.33 -20.88
CA LEU A 606 -20.47 -14.49 -19.87
C LEU A 606 -20.28 -13.49 -18.72
N VAL A 607 -19.04 -13.33 -18.26
CA VAL A 607 -18.65 -12.32 -17.27
C VAL A 607 -18.97 -10.89 -17.77
N ASN A 608 -18.72 -10.59 -19.05
CA ASN A 608 -19.11 -9.30 -19.63
C ASN A 608 -20.63 -9.10 -19.74
N LYS A 609 -21.44 -10.16 -19.95
CA LYS A 609 -22.91 -10.06 -19.92
C LYS A 609 -23.40 -9.67 -18.52
N ILE A 610 -22.85 -10.29 -17.46
CA ILE A 610 -23.12 -9.90 -16.06
C ILE A 610 -22.75 -8.44 -15.82
N HIS A 611 -21.54 -8.03 -16.22
CA HIS A 611 -21.09 -6.64 -16.08
C HIS A 611 -22.03 -5.64 -16.74
N THR A 612 -22.55 -5.93 -17.94
CA THR A 612 -23.54 -5.06 -18.61
C THR A 612 -24.85 -5.00 -17.83
N LEU A 613 -25.37 -6.13 -17.33
CA LEU A 613 -26.66 -6.20 -16.62
C LEU A 613 -26.68 -5.43 -15.29
N ILE A 614 -25.53 -5.32 -14.61
CA ILE A 614 -25.35 -4.53 -13.38
C ILE A 614 -24.88 -3.08 -13.65
N GLY A 615 -24.73 -2.68 -14.92
CA GLY A 615 -24.26 -1.35 -15.31
C GLY A 615 -22.77 -1.08 -14.99
N ALA A 616 -21.95 -2.14 -14.88
CA ALA A 616 -20.54 -2.02 -14.52
C ALA A 616 -19.69 -1.40 -15.64
N LYS A 617 -19.16 -0.21 -15.37
CA LYS A 617 -18.34 0.56 -16.31
C LYS A 617 -16.90 0.10 -16.26
N LEU A 618 -16.28 -0.03 -17.44
CA LEU A 618 -14.86 -0.36 -17.57
C LEU A 618 -14.00 0.86 -17.20
N TRP A 619 -12.98 0.65 -16.39
CA TRP A 619 -11.99 1.67 -16.06
C TRP A 619 -10.64 1.01 -15.76
N ARG A 620 -9.60 1.43 -16.50
CA ARG A 620 -8.20 0.98 -16.31
C ARG A 620 -8.03 -0.55 -16.11
N SER A 621 -8.75 -1.36 -16.90
CA SER A 621 -8.84 -2.85 -16.87
C SER A 621 -9.75 -3.52 -15.83
N GLN A 622 -10.42 -2.78 -14.94
CA GLN A 622 -11.41 -3.33 -14.00
C GLN A 622 -12.83 -2.80 -14.27
N ARG A 623 -13.84 -3.42 -13.67
CA ARG A 623 -15.27 -3.14 -13.86
C ARG A 623 -15.88 -2.65 -12.56
N TYR A 624 -16.54 -1.50 -12.59
CA TYR A 624 -17.04 -0.82 -11.38
C TYR A 624 -18.53 -0.46 -11.48
N VAL A 625 -19.24 -0.65 -10.37
CA VAL A 625 -20.61 -0.15 -10.14
C VAL A 625 -20.57 0.94 -9.06
N SER A 626 -21.61 1.78 -8.97
CA SER A 626 -21.71 2.74 -7.87
C SER A 626 -21.96 2.02 -6.54
N CYS A 627 -21.28 2.41 -5.46
CA CYS A 627 -21.57 1.90 -4.12
C CYS A 627 -23.05 2.12 -3.71
N SER A 628 -23.67 3.20 -4.21
CA SER A 628 -25.08 3.52 -3.96
C SER A 628 -26.08 2.54 -4.58
N VAL A 629 -25.70 1.80 -5.64
CA VAL A 629 -26.61 0.83 -6.28
C VAL A 629 -26.43 -0.60 -5.76
N VAL A 630 -25.44 -0.88 -4.90
CA VAL A 630 -25.18 -2.26 -4.44
C VAL A 630 -26.40 -2.89 -3.76
N ASN A 631 -27.18 -2.11 -3.01
CA ASN A 631 -28.41 -2.60 -2.37
C ASN A 631 -29.61 -2.75 -3.32
N THR A 632 -29.51 -2.26 -4.56
CA THR A 632 -30.56 -2.37 -5.60
C THR A 632 -30.17 -3.27 -6.76
N LEU A 633 -28.95 -3.80 -6.77
CA LEU A 633 -28.50 -4.80 -7.75
C LEU A 633 -29.10 -6.18 -7.45
N PRO A 634 -29.50 -6.94 -8.49
CA PRO A 634 -30.14 -8.25 -8.30
C PRO A 634 -29.11 -9.32 -7.93
N SER A 635 -29.53 -10.32 -7.16
CA SER A 635 -28.71 -11.52 -6.92
C SER A 635 -28.37 -12.25 -8.23
N ILE A 636 -27.18 -12.85 -8.27
CA ILE A 636 -26.85 -13.89 -9.26
C ILE A 636 -27.28 -15.22 -8.65
N ILE A 637 -28.12 -15.97 -9.33
CA ILE A 637 -28.61 -17.27 -8.85
C ILE A 637 -27.89 -18.35 -9.64
N PHE A 638 -27.18 -19.22 -8.93
CA PHE A 638 -26.56 -20.42 -9.49
C PHE A 638 -27.50 -21.59 -9.24
N THR A 639 -27.92 -22.32 -10.27
CA THR A 639 -28.72 -23.53 -10.14
C THR A 639 -27.80 -24.74 -10.26
N ILE A 640 -27.75 -25.56 -9.22
CA ILE A 640 -26.90 -26.76 -9.14
C ILE A 640 -27.76 -27.91 -8.61
N ASN A 641 -27.82 -29.03 -9.34
CA ASN A 641 -28.65 -30.19 -9.01
C ASN A 641 -30.13 -29.81 -8.77
N GLY A 642 -30.67 -28.92 -9.60
CA GLY A 642 -32.03 -28.36 -9.49
C GLY A 642 -32.25 -27.33 -8.37
N ILE A 643 -31.26 -27.11 -7.49
CA ILE A 643 -31.36 -26.23 -6.32
C ILE A 643 -30.78 -24.85 -6.64
N ASN A 644 -31.49 -23.80 -6.23
CA ASN A 644 -31.10 -22.42 -6.48
C ASN A 644 -30.29 -21.83 -5.31
N TYR A 645 -29.07 -21.39 -5.61
CA TYR A 645 -28.14 -20.73 -4.69
C TYR A 645 -28.04 -19.23 -5.03
N PRO A 646 -28.82 -18.34 -4.38
CA PRO A 646 -28.79 -16.91 -4.64
C PRO A 646 -27.59 -16.23 -3.97
N VAL A 647 -26.69 -15.67 -4.78
CA VAL A 647 -25.54 -14.86 -4.34
C VAL A 647 -25.93 -13.38 -4.43
N PRO A 648 -26.12 -12.68 -3.30
CA PRO A 648 -26.58 -11.28 -3.29
C PRO A 648 -25.49 -10.32 -3.78
N ALA A 649 -25.85 -9.09 -4.14
CA ALA A 649 -24.91 -8.09 -4.64
C ALA A 649 -23.78 -7.74 -3.65
N GLN A 650 -24.06 -7.79 -2.35
CA GLN A 650 -23.07 -7.61 -1.28
C GLN A 650 -22.09 -8.80 -1.17
N ALA A 651 -22.37 -9.93 -1.82
CA ALA A 651 -21.47 -11.07 -1.92
C ALA A 651 -20.51 -10.94 -3.11
N TYR A 652 -21.01 -10.56 -4.31
CA TYR A 652 -20.21 -10.50 -5.54
C TYR A 652 -19.62 -9.10 -5.89
N ILE A 653 -20.00 -8.03 -5.18
CA ILE A 653 -19.36 -6.71 -5.30
C ILE A 653 -18.37 -6.48 -4.14
N LEU A 654 -17.12 -6.22 -4.49
CA LEU A 654 -16.09 -5.72 -3.55
C LEU A 654 -16.28 -4.20 -3.35
N LYS A 655 -16.37 -3.76 -2.09
CA LYS A 655 -16.52 -2.34 -1.68
C LYS A 655 -15.18 -1.70 -1.28
#